data_AF-A0A0K8UHE7-F1
#
_entry.id   AF-A0A0K8UHE7-F1
#
_cell.length_a   1.000
_cell.length_b   1.000
_cell.length_c   1.000
_cell.angle_alpha   90.00
_cell.angle_beta   90.00
_cell.angle_gamma   90.00
#
_symmetry.space_group_name_H-M   'P 1'
#
loop_
_entity.id
_entity.type
_entity.pdbx_description
1 polymer ?
#
loop_
_entity_poly.entity_id
_entity_poly.type
_entity_poly.pdbx_seq_one_letter_code
_entity_poly.pdbx_strand_id
1 'polypeptide(L)'
;LGSFAMKVIKPVASILVAVGLVTYIFKTDTVQNSLSAFSRKKKENEAYSELIKSHIITEDCVNNKCNMCPQMAYDAYRAPKRKIPTSMTAKRPEMLPDIRNSVDRKLRRNYFFLCAITPDGVETICRCLGLKNWIFIALDHYIDKIKSLPLNTKLEIRTNNTIKSVVLNDFNFIKVANSALVLGETPNTIPQFANIVNLWSGAWQMEHVPAEGQLYELNIPEKNNKIDSYHVQWHSNKINLHRDTLPVPNIVNSNIISTTIDYYWSYTTSGRGMCGSVLLTEMNTSSPLVGIHVAGEVSGGRGYAECICRETLENIIANFEPNPVEDVEIESQVLGDRKISLIDDTRRIKAAFEGNVNFIGVVPKAYEHKPAKKTRCKHSICYDQITKSVYDYPYLDQNDIRGTMDDNFSGSPMVNGCTYHGQPPLDFPTDLVDQAAEDVELLIKAKVMPLRRVLRPLSVEQSICGIPSIPGYDAMEFDTSEGFPFTSLRPAGAKDKRWLFDLGQDSFGYYLNSIEDVLQKTMDVKQQQRENGIIPVTIFTDCLKDMKLPKHKAHKTRIFSVSPVDYTIQFRQYFYDFTIAFQHYRKDVESAVGINVDSYEWHDMIQSLVENSDLFVTGDYSKFGPRLMAKCTTKAFQIINSWYQFNGDKSEVNSRIRYILGQETIFSKHLMLNLVYETYCGAPSGCPITTILNNIVNMIYIRVAFLSIQREVCRQSEDANIATFINFKNKVVVFFYGDDMIMTVQQDLLETFNGLSLSKFFKKYDITFTDALKTGSLRKGDSIFDKQTSFLKRNIKRHPYRPFYVAAMDTVAIEETCNWVFEGHPEPEASQIACQSMMLNAFGHGPSYYNSLRKRIIDWWCNIGEYVAIPTWRDVDERIFG
;
A
#
# COMPACT_ATOMS: atom_id res chain seq x y z
N LEU A 1 41.05 44.84 -31.65
CA LEU A 1 41.38 43.95 -32.79
C LEU A 1 42.22 42.70 -32.41
N GLY A 2 42.52 42.45 -31.13
CA GLY A 2 43.30 41.28 -30.68
C GLY A 2 42.52 40.12 -30.04
N SER A 3 41.19 40.05 -30.17
CA SER A 3 40.37 39.00 -29.53
C SER A 3 39.58 38.11 -30.52
N PHE A 4 39.56 38.46 -31.81
CA PHE A 4 38.89 37.66 -32.85
C PHE A 4 39.82 36.64 -33.53
N ALA A 5 41.14 36.85 -33.51
CA ALA A 5 42.12 35.96 -34.15
C ALA A 5 42.34 34.62 -33.41
N MET A 6 41.98 34.51 -32.13
CA MET A 6 42.17 33.27 -31.35
C MET A 6 41.02 32.26 -31.42
N LYS A 7 39.85 32.64 -31.97
CA LYS A 7 38.68 31.72 -32.07
C LYS A 7 38.60 30.92 -33.37
N VAL A 8 39.46 31.19 -34.36
CA VAL A 8 39.50 30.44 -35.64
C VAL A 8 40.74 29.56 -35.78
N ILE A 9 41.81 29.80 -35.02
CA ILE A 9 43.09 29.07 -35.17
C ILE A 9 43.08 27.72 -34.42
N LYS A 10 42.35 27.58 -33.31
CA LYS A 10 42.30 26.32 -32.55
C LYS A 10 41.61 25.14 -33.27
N PRO A 11 40.49 25.31 -34.00
CA PRO A 11 39.87 24.20 -34.71
C PRO A 11 40.69 23.71 -35.91
N VAL A 12 41.39 24.62 -36.61
CA VAL A 12 42.16 24.29 -37.82
C VAL A 12 43.46 23.55 -37.50
N ALA A 13 44.13 23.88 -36.39
CA ALA A 13 45.31 23.16 -35.93
C ALA A 13 45.00 21.70 -35.53
N SER A 14 43.85 21.46 -34.90
CA SER A 14 43.43 20.10 -34.50
C SER A 14 43.08 19.23 -35.71
N ILE A 15 42.51 19.81 -36.77
CA ILE A 15 42.19 19.09 -38.01
C ILE A 15 43.47 18.73 -38.78
N LEU A 16 44.47 19.63 -38.83
CA LEU A 16 45.75 19.32 -39.48
C LEU A 16 46.57 18.25 -38.73
N VAL A 17 46.49 18.20 -37.39
CA VAL A 17 47.11 17.13 -36.60
C VAL A 17 46.40 15.78 -36.82
N ALA A 18 45.07 15.77 -36.94
CA ALA A 18 44.32 14.55 -37.24
C ALA A 18 44.63 14.00 -38.65
N VAL A 19 44.73 14.86 -39.66
CA VAL A 19 45.08 14.46 -41.03
C VAL A 19 46.56 14.01 -41.09
N GLY A 20 47.47 14.67 -40.36
CA GLY A 20 48.86 14.24 -40.24
C GLY A 20 49.03 12.86 -39.59
N LEU A 21 48.25 12.54 -38.55
CA LEU A 21 48.29 11.25 -37.87
C LEU A 21 47.75 10.11 -38.77
N VAL A 22 46.66 10.37 -39.51
CA VAL A 22 46.10 9.38 -40.45
C VAL A 22 47.07 9.12 -41.59
N THR A 23 47.73 10.16 -42.13
CA THR A 23 48.69 9.98 -43.22
C THR A 23 50.00 9.29 -42.77
N TYR A 24 50.39 9.44 -41.49
CA TYR A 24 51.55 8.74 -40.92
C TYR A 24 51.27 7.26 -40.61
N ILE A 25 50.03 6.93 -40.21
CA ILE A 25 49.60 5.54 -40.01
C ILE A 25 49.53 4.75 -41.33
N PHE A 26 49.27 5.43 -42.45
CA PHE A 26 49.20 4.80 -43.79
C PHE A 26 50.53 4.73 -44.55
N LYS A 27 51.65 5.17 -43.97
CA LYS A 27 52.99 5.15 -44.63
C LYS A 27 54.05 4.29 -43.95
N THR A 28 53.68 3.41 -43.03
CA THR A 28 54.57 2.38 -42.49
C THR A 28 54.20 0.99 -43.04
N ASP A 29 55.22 0.24 -43.48
CA ASP A 29 55.22 -0.98 -44.31
C ASP A 29 54.53 -2.25 -43.74
N THR A 30 53.54 -2.09 -42.85
CA THR A 30 52.96 -3.20 -42.08
C THR A 30 51.60 -3.69 -42.58
N VAL A 31 50.96 -3.00 -43.53
CA VAL A 31 49.58 -3.35 -43.98
C VAL A 31 49.54 -4.11 -45.32
N GLN A 32 50.53 -3.93 -46.22
CA GLN A 32 50.57 -4.71 -47.48
C GLN A 32 51.20 -6.11 -47.34
N ASN A 33 52.10 -6.32 -46.38
CA ASN A 33 52.70 -7.63 -46.12
C ASN A 33 51.77 -8.61 -45.38
N SER A 34 50.77 -8.09 -44.65
CA SER A 34 49.82 -8.91 -43.90
C SER A 34 48.70 -9.49 -44.78
N LEU A 35 48.27 -8.78 -45.83
CA LEU A 35 47.23 -9.25 -46.75
C LEU A 35 47.70 -10.35 -47.72
N SER A 36 48.97 -10.30 -48.18
CA SER A 36 49.56 -11.36 -49.02
C SER A 36 49.87 -12.63 -48.23
N ALA A 37 50.29 -12.49 -46.97
CA ALA A 37 50.48 -13.61 -46.05
C ALA A 37 49.15 -14.30 -45.68
N PHE A 38 48.06 -13.54 -45.52
CA PHE A 38 46.75 -14.09 -45.19
C PHE A 38 46.15 -14.91 -46.33
N SER A 39 46.31 -14.44 -47.57
CA SER A 39 45.86 -15.13 -48.80
C SER A 39 46.59 -16.48 -49.01
N ARG A 40 47.91 -16.51 -48.78
CA ARG A 40 48.73 -17.72 -48.93
C ARG A 40 48.43 -18.77 -47.86
N LYS A 41 48.25 -18.33 -46.60
CA LYS A 41 47.87 -19.20 -45.48
C LYS A 41 46.47 -19.80 -45.63
N LYS A 42 45.54 -19.06 -46.26
CA LYS A 42 44.19 -19.55 -46.56
C LYS A 42 44.21 -20.69 -47.58
N LYS A 43 44.99 -20.56 -48.66
CA LYS A 43 45.18 -21.64 -49.66
C LYS A 43 45.90 -22.86 -49.10
N GLU A 44 46.90 -22.67 -48.23
CA GLU A 44 47.58 -23.79 -47.54
C GLU A 44 46.63 -24.52 -46.57
N ASN A 45 45.77 -23.79 -45.86
CA ASN A 45 44.77 -24.38 -44.96
C ASN A 45 43.63 -25.11 -45.70
N GLU A 46 43.21 -24.63 -46.87
CA GLU A 46 42.20 -25.30 -47.71
C GLU A 46 42.75 -26.61 -48.29
N ALA A 47 44.00 -26.63 -48.77
CA ALA A 47 44.67 -27.85 -49.24
C ALA A 47 44.93 -28.86 -48.10
N TYR A 48 45.29 -28.38 -46.92
CA TYR A 48 45.46 -29.20 -45.71
C TYR A 48 44.13 -29.81 -45.24
N SER A 49 43.02 -29.08 -45.39
CA SER A 49 41.67 -29.55 -45.04
C SER A 49 41.16 -30.67 -45.95
N GLU A 50 41.46 -30.64 -47.26
CA GLU A 50 41.12 -31.75 -48.16
C GLU A 50 41.98 -33.01 -47.90
N LEU A 51 43.26 -32.85 -47.57
CA LEU A 51 44.15 -33.96 -47.19
C LEU A 51 43.66 -34.68 -45.92
N ILE A 52 43.16 -33.95 -44.92
CA ILE A 52 42.58 -34.54 -43.70
C ILE A 52 41.29 -35.31 -43.99
N LYS A 53 40.42 -34.81 -44.88
CA LYS A 53 39.16 -35.48 -45.25
C LYS A 53 39.37 -36.82 -45.98
N SER A 54 40.50 -36.99 -46.64
CA SER A 54 40.88 -38.23 -47.35
C SER A 54 41.68 -39.23 -46.49
N HIS A 55 42.02 -38.89 -45.24
CA HIS A 55 42.87 -39.75 -44.40
C HIS A 55 42.07 -40.87 -43.70
N ILE A 56 42.37 -42.12 -44.05
CA ILE A 56 41.75 -43.31 -43.46
C ILE A 56 42.56 -43.76 -42.23
N ILE A 57 41.88 -43.97 -41.10
CA ILE A 57 42.50 -44.33 -39.81
C ILE A 57 43.10 -45.74 -39.89
N THR A 58 44.40 -45.86 -39.62
CA THR A 58 45.15 -47.13 -39.59
C THR A 58 45.63 -47.48 -38.17
N GLU A 59 46.19 -48.67 -37.99
CA GLU A 59 46.74 -49.13 -36.70
C GLU A 59 47.90 -48.23 -36.21
N ASP A 60 48.65 -47.62 -37.13
CA ASP A 60 49.68 -46.62 -36.79
C ASP A 60 49.10 -45.30 -36.28
N CYS A 61 47.83 -44.98 -36.61
CA CYS A 61 47.12 -43.82 -36.07
C CYS A 61 46.74 -44.04 -34.60
N VAL A 62 46.26 -45.24 -34.26
CA VAL A 62 45.89 -45.61 -32.88
C VAL A 62 47.12 -45.68 -31.98
N ASN A 63 48.26 -46.05 -32.54
CA ASN A 63 49.53 -46.20 -31.83
C ASN A 63 50.43 -44.94 -31.88
N ASN A 64 49.91 -43.78 -32.31
CA ASN A 64 50.63 -42.50 -32.37
C ASN A 64 51.92 -42.50 -33.22
N LYS A 65 51.94 -43.26 -34.32
CA LYS A 65 53.08 -43.34 -35.26
C LYS A 65 52.77 -42.79 -36.67
N CYS A 66 51.54 -42.30 -36.89
CA CYS A 66 51.15 -41.72 -38.16
C CYS A 66 51.72 -40.29 -38.34
N ASN A 67 52.45 -40.06 -39.44
CA ASN A 67 53.04 -38.76 -39.78
C ASN A 67 52.04 -37.74 -40.37
N MET A 68 50.81 -38.16 -40.67
CA MET A 68 49.73 -37.30 -41.19
C MET A 68 48.80 -36.75 -40.09
N CYS A 69 48.60 -37.51 -39.02
CA CYS A 69 47.88 -37.09 -37.81
C CYS A 69 48.54 -36.01 -36.90
N PRO A 70 49.85 -35.67 -36.95
CA PRO A 70 50.47 -34.81 -35.92
C PRO A 70 50.04 -33.34 -35.94
N GLN A 71 49.13 -32.93 -36.83
CA GLN A 71 48.71 -31.53 -36.96
C GLN A 71 47.19 -31.30 -36.89
N MET A 72 46.42 -32.23 -36.31
CA MET A 72 45.12 -31.87 -35.74
C MET A 72 45.31 -31.40 -34.29
N ALA A 73 45.09 -30.12 -34.06
CA ALA A 73 45.21 -29.48 -32.74
C ALA A 73 44.17 -30.04 -31.76
N TYR A 74 44.62 -30.96 -30.91
CA TYR A 74 43.86 -31.42 -29.74
C TYR A 74 44.60 -31.17 -28.41
N ASP A 75 45.52 -30.20 -28.35
CA ASP A 75 46.26 -29.90 -27.10
C ASP A 75 46.51 -28.38 -26.83
N ALA A 76 45.64 -27.48 -27.31
CA ALA A 76 45.66 -26.06 -26.88
C ALA A 76 44.61 -25.69 -25.81
N TYR A 77 43.92 -26.68 -25.22
CA TYR A 77 43.00 -26.48 -24.07
C TYR A 77 43.23 -27.54 -22.97
N ARG A 78 44.48 -27.67 -22.48
CA ARG A 78 44.77 -28.39 -21.24
C ARG A 78 45.27 -27.43 -20.15
N ALA A 79 44.50 -27.35 -19.06
CA ALA A 79 44.87 -26.64 -17.83
C ALA A 79 46.06 -27.33 -17.13
N PRO A 80 46.86 -26.58 -16.34
CA PRO A 80 48.02 -27.13 -15.62
C PRO A 80 47.64 -28.18 -14.57
N LYS A 81 48.48 -29.22 -14.39
CA LYS A 81 48.30 -30.28 -13.40
C LYS A 81 48.33 -29.72 -11.97
N ARG A 82 47.21 -29.81 -11.25
CA ARG A 82 47.11 -29.57 -9.80
C ARG A 82 47.44 -30.88 -9.06
N LYS A 83 48.26 -30.77 -8.00
CA LYS A 83 48.62 -31.88 -7.09
C LYS A 83 47.37 -32.62 -6.60
N ILE A 84 47.43 -33.95 -6.56
CA ILE A 84 46.38 -34.84 -6.06
C ILE A 84 46.10 -34.52 -4.59
N PRO A 85 44.91 -34.02 -4.24
CA PRO A 85 44.37 -34.18 -2.90
C PRO A 85 43.81 -35.59 -2.79
N THR A 86 44.11 -36.23 -1.67
CA THR A 86 43.44 -37.39 -1.11
C THR A 86 41.96 -37.46 -1.52
N SER A 87 41.53 -38.54 -2.20
CA SER A 87 40.12 -38.95 -2.35
C SER A 87 39.10 -37.79 -2.54
N MET A 88 38.99 -37.23 -3.75
CA MET A 88 37.86 -36.36 -4.08
C MET A 88 36.65 -37.20 -4.49
N THR A 89 35.72 -37.39 -3.57
CA THR A 89 34.32 -37.72 -3.88
C THR A 89 33.78 -36.73 -4.90
N ALA A 90 33.10 -37.22 -5.95
CA ALA A 90 32.36 -36.36 -6.87
C ALA A 90 31.44 -35.44 -6.04
N LYS A 91 31.64 -34.12 -6.12
CA LYS A 91 30.73 -33.18 -5.47
C LYS A 91 29.36 -33.38 -6.12
N ARG A 92 28.36 -33.69 -5.29
CA ARG A 92 26.96 -33.77 -5.71
C ARG A 92 26.57 -32.43 -6.34
N PRO A 93 25.69 -32.42 -7.37
CA PRO A 93 25.09 -31.16 -7.82
C PRO A 93 24.40 -30.53 -6.61
N GLU A 94 24.85 -29.33 -6.24
CA GLU A 94 24.29 -28.53 -5.15
C GLU A 94 23.96 -27.16 -5.73
N MET A 95 22.73 -26.72 -5.51
CA MET A 95 22.28 -25.39 -5.87
C MET A 95 23.14 -24.32 -5.18
N LEU A 96 23.58 -23.31 -5.94
CA LEU A 96 24.37 -22.20 -5.41
C LEU A 96 23.62 -21.50 -4.27
N PRO A 97 24.31 -21.10 -3.18
CA PRO A 97 23.69 -20.45 -2.03
C PRO A 97 22.83 -19.23 -2.39
N ASP A 98 23.28 -18.41 -3.34
CA ASP A 98 22.54 -17.21 -3.75
C ASP A 98 21.22 -17.54 -4.45
N ILE A 99 21.21 -18.58 -5.31
CA ILE A 99 19.98 -19.07 -5.96
C ILE A 99 19.05 -19.63 -4.90
N ARG A 100 19.58 -20.46 -4.00
CA ARG A 100 18.80 -21.07 -2.91
C ARG A 100 18.16 -20.02 -2.00
N ASN A 101 18.91 -18.99 -1.62
CA ASN A 101 18.42 -17.89 -0.79
C ASN A 101 17.36 -17.05 -1.52
N SER A 102 17.54 -16.80 -2.82
CA SER A 102 16.54 -16.10 -3.63
C SER A 102 15.23 -16.89 -3.74
N VAL A 103 15.31 -18.20 -3.99
CA VAL A 103 14.15 -19.08 -4.08
C VAL A 103 13.45 -19.23 -2.72
N ASP A 104 14.21 -19.38 -1.63
CA ASP A 104 13.66 -19.41 -0.27
C ASP A 104 12.83 -18.15 0.02
N ARG A 105 13.38 -16.97 -0.26
CA ARG A 105 12.68 -15.69 -0.05
C ARG A 105 11.38 -15.61 -0.85
N LYS A 106 11.41 -16.00 -2.13
CA LYS A 106 10.22 -16.01 -3.00
C LYS A 106 9.16 -17.00 -2.54
N LEU A 107 9.56 -18.22 -2.18
CA LEU A 107 8.65 -19.23 -1.67
C LEU A 107 8.02 -18.78 -0.34
N ARG A 108 8.81 -18.29 0.63
CA ARG A 108 8.29 -17.77 1.91
C ARG A 108 7.26 -16.66 1.72
N ARG A 109 7.47 -15.76 0.76
CA ARG A 109 6.52 -14.69 0.42
C ARG A 109 5.22 -15.21 -0.19
N ASN A 110 5.30 -16.29 -0.96
CA ASN A 110 4.17 -16.79 -1.76
C ASN A 110 3.38 -17.91 -1.09
N TYR A 111 3.95 -18.58 -0.08
CA TYR A 111 3.22 -19.58 0.67
C TYR A 111 2.20 -18.94 1.62
N PHE A 112 1.04 -19.58 1.72
CA PHE A 112 0.06 -19.31 2.76
C PHE A 112 -0.69 -20.60 3.12
N PHE A 113 -1.41 -20.56 4.23
CA PHE A 113 -2.19 -21.69 4.71
C PHE A 113 -3.66 -21.30 4.81
N LEU A 114 -4.53 -22.09 4.17
CA LEU A 114 -5.97 -22.05 4.44
C LEU A 114 -6.25 -22.95 5.64
N CYS A 115 -6.63 -22.34 6.75
CA CYS A 115 -6.91 -23.01 8.01
C CYS A 115 -8.42 -22.98 8.27
N ALA A 116 -9.04 -24.16 8.28
CA ALA A 116 -10.45 -24.32 8.61
C ALA A 116 -10.58 -24.82 10.05
N ILE A 117 -11.30 -24.08 10.88
CA ILE A 117 -11.44 -24.32 12.32
C ILE A 117 -12.91 -24.60 12.60
N THR A 118 -13.22 -25.84 12.96
CA THR A 118 -14.57 -26.24 13.30
C THR A 118 -14.98 -25.68 14.67
N PRO A 119 -16.29 -25.67 15.01
CA PRO A 119 -16.77 -25.12 16.29
C PRO A 119 -16.20 -25.81 17.55
N ASP A 120 -15.81 -27.08 17.42
CA ASP A 120 -15.13 -27.88 18.46
C ASP A 120 -13.60 -27.66 18.50
N GLY A 121 -13.07 -26.78 17.63
CA GLY A 121 -11.67 -26.37 17.65
C GLY A 121 -10.72 -27.25 16.84
N VAL A 122 -11.22 -28.20 16.05
CA VAL A 122 -10.38 -29.04 15.17
C VAL A 122 -9.93 -28.21 13.96
N GLU A 123 -8.61 -28.13 13.76
CA GLU A 123 -8.03 -27.42 12.61
C GLU A 123 -7.73 -28.37 11.44
N THR A 124 -8.21 -28.00 10.26
CA THR A 124 -7.74 -28.55 8.97
C THR A 124 -6.84 -27.52 8.31
N ILE A 125 -5.59 -27.89 8.06
CA ILE A 125 -4.56 -26.99 7.51
C ILE A 125 -4.25 -27.38 6.07
N CYS A 126 -4.36 -26.42 5.16
CA CYS A 126 -4.15 -26.63 3.73
C CYS A 126 -3.02 -25.70 3.25
N ARG A 127 -1.87 -26.27 2.89
CA ARG A 127 -0.72 -25.52 2.36
C ARG A 127 -1.00 -25.11 0.91
N CYS A 128 -0.93 -23.81 0.64
CA CYS A 128 -1.22 -23.20 -0.65
C CYS A 128 -0.02 -22.39 -1.13
N LEU A 129 0.22 -22.36 -2.43
CA LEU A 129 1.33 -21.62 -3.04
C LEU A 129 0.81 -20.57 -4.02
N GLY A 130 0.95 -19.29 -3.69
CA GLY A 130 0.70 -18.18 -4.60
C GLY A 130 1.62 -18.23 -5.81
N LEU A 131 1.10 -17.95 -7.00
CA LEU A 131 1.85 -17.96 -8.26
C LEU A 131 2.17 -16.56 -8.79
N LYS A 132 1.14 -15.72 -8.88
CA LYS A 132 1.17 -14.31 -9.26
C LYS A 132 -0.20 -13.68 -8.97
N ASN A 133 -0.24 -12.37 -8.75
CA ASN A 133 -1.49 -11.63 -8.51
C ASN A 133 -2.26 -12.26 -7.33
N TRP A 134 -3.53 -12.63 -7.51
CA TRP A 134 -4.30 -13.36 -6.49
C TRP A 134 -4.37 -14.87 -6.74
N ILE A 135 -3.67 -15.36 -7.76
CA ILE A 135 -3.77 -16.75 -8.21
C ILE A 135 -2.79 -17.62 -7.41
N PHE A 136 -3.27 -18.78 -6.97
CA PHE A 136 -2.51 -19.76 -6.21
C PHE A 136 -2.81 -21.19 -6.64
N ILE A 137 -1.93 -22.12 -6.25
CA ILE A 137 -2.16 -23.56 -6.33
C ILE A 137 -2.47 -24.11 -4.94
N ALA A 138 -3.50 -24.94 -4.88
CA ALA A 138 -3.83 -25.81 -3.76
C ALA A 138 -4.07 -27.23 -4.27
N LEU A 139 -4.44 -28.13 -3.37
CA LEU A 139 -4.76 -29.52 -3.70
C LEU A 139 -6.26 -29.77 -3.64
N ASP A 140 -6.76 -30.63 -4.51
CA ASP A 140 -8.19 -30.96 -4.60
C ASP A 140 -8.75 -31.51 -3.28
N HIS A 141 -8.02 -32.40 -2.63
CA HIS A 141 -8.41 -33.06 -1.39
C HIS A 141 -8.44 -32.07 -0.21
N TYR A 142 -7.66 -30.98 -0.26
CA TYR A 142 -7.79 -29.88 0.70
C TYR A 142 -9.12 -29.16 0.54
N ILE A 143 -9.46 -28.78 -0.68
CA ILE A 143 -10.69 -28.03 -0.97
C ILE A 143 -11.93 -28.89 -0.69
N ASP A 144 -11.90 -30.16 -1.09
CA ASP A 144 -12.98 -31.10 -0.82
C ASP A 144 -13.16 -31.32 0.69
N LYS A 145 -12.06 -31.40 1.45
CA LYS A 145 -12.12 -31.48 2.91
C LYS A 145 -12.75 -30.24 3.52
N ILE A 146 -12.33 -29.04 3.14
CA ILE A 146 -12.92 -27.79 3.62
C ILE A 146 -14.42 -27.75 3.32
N LYS A 147 -14.83 -28.09 2.10
CA LYS A 147 -16.24 -28.11 1.68
C LYS A 147 -17.09 -29.15 2.43
N SER A 148 -16.48 -30.20 2.97
CA SER A 148 -17.16 -31.21 3.78
C SER A 148 -17.39 -30.81 5.25
N LEU A 149 -16.78 -29.71 5.70
CA LEU A 149 -16.90 -29.25 7.09
C LEU A 149 -18.24 -28.53 7.34
N PRO A 150 -18.68 -28.40 8.61
CA PRO A 150 -19.89 -27.67 8.96
C PRO A 150 -19.90 -26.22 8.44
N LEU A 151 -21.09 -25.68 8.12
CA LEU A 151 -21.24 -24.32 7.56
C LEU A 151 -20.73 -23.20 8.48
N ASN A 152 -20.69 -23.42 9.80
CA ASN A 152 -20.16 -22.48 10.78
C ASN A 152 -18.66 -22.65 11.05
N THR A 153 -17.95 -23.40 10.22
CA THR A 153 -16.49 -23.52 10.26
C THR A 153 -15.86 -22.17 9.92
N LYS A 154 -14.97 -21.70 10.78
CA LYS A 154 -14.20 -20.47 10.55
C LYS A 154 -13.07 -20.77 9.57
N LEU A 155 -12.85 -19.88 8.60
CA LEU A 155 -11.72 -19.96 7.69
C LEU A 155 -10.75 -18.79 7.91
N GLU A 156 -9.46 -19.11 7.88
CA GLU A 156 -8.38 -18.15 8.00
C GLU A 156 -7.33 -18.39 6.91
N ILE A 157 -6.85 -17.32 6.29
CA ILE A 157 -5.56 -17.30 5.60
C ILE A 157 -4.50 -16.99 6.65
N ARG A 158 -3.47 -17.84 6.73
CA ARG A 158 -2.29 -17.62 7.58
C ARG A 158 -1.03 -17.51 6.71
N THR A 159 -0.31 -16.41 6.87
CA THR A 159 1.06 -16.18 6.36
C THR A 159 2.04 -16.07 7.53
N ASN A 160 3.35 -15.87 7.30
CA ASN A 160 4.36 -15.69 8.37
C ASN A 160 3.95 -14.63 9.39
N ASN A 161 3.36 -13.56 8.90
CA ASN A 161 3.17 -12.33 9.66
C ASN A 161 1.68 -11.95 9.75
N THR A 162 0.76 -12.78 9.26
CA THR A 162 -0.64 -12.38 9.11
C THR A 162 -1.60 -13.53 9.29
N ILE A 163 -2.62 -13.31 10.11
CA ILE A 163 -3.79 -14.17 10.23
C ILE A 163 -5.01 -13.33 9.84
N LYS A 164 -5.66 -13.67 8.74
CA LYS A 164 -6.86 -12.98 8.26
C LYS A 164 -8.02 -13.95 8.11
N SER A 165 -9.15 -13.63 8.72
CA SER A 165 -10.38 -14.39 8.53
C SER A 165 -10.93 -14.15 7.13
N VAL A 166 -11.41 -15.21 6.48
CA VAL A 166 -11.92 -15.19 5.11
C VAL A 166 -13.18 -16.04 4.98
N VAL A 167 -13.93 -15.85 3.88
CA VAL A 167 -15.11 -16.64 3.54
C VAL A 167 -14.79 -17.46 2.30
N LEU A 168 -15.10 -18.77 2.31
CA LEU A 168 -14.78 -19.67 1.19
C LEU A 168 -15.39 -19.20 -0.14
N ASN A 169 -16.58 -18.62 -0.09
CA ASN A 169 -17.31 -18.14 -1.27
C ASN A 169 -16.66 -16.91 -1.92
N ASP A 170 -15.75 -16.23 -1.24
CA ASP A 170 -14.98 -15.14 -1.83
C ASP A 170 -13.80 -15.66 -2.69
N PHE A 171 -13.58 -16.98 -2.74
CA PHE A 171 -12.56 -17.60 -3.57
C PHE A 171 -13.16 -18.21 -4.84
N ASN A 172 -12.45 -18.05 -5.95
CA ASN A 172 -12.71 -18.81 -7.16
C ASN A 172 -11.79 -20.04 -7.19
N PHE A 173 -12.28 -21.20 -7.66
CA PHE A 173 -11.50 -22.43 -7.76
C PHE A 173 -11.76 -23.12 -9.09
N ILE A 174 -10.69 -23.50 -9.79
CA ILE A 174 -10.70 -24.29 -11.01
C ILE A 174 -9.98 -25.60 -10.73
N LYS A 175 -10.72 -26.72 -10.80
CA LYS A 175 -10.12 -28.06 -10.80
C LYS A 175 -9.50 -28.32 -12.17
N VAL A 176 -8.26 -28.80 -12.18
CA VAL A 176 -7.57 -29.20 -13.41
C VAL A 176 -7.87 -30.67 -13.68
N ALA A 177 -8.25 -31.00 -14.92
CA ALA A 177 -8.51 -32.40 -15.30
C ALA A 177 -7.22 -33.23 -15.23
N ASN A 178 -7.31 -34.47 -14.74
CA ASN A 178 -6.18 -35.39 -14.55
C ASN A 178 -5.02 -34.78 -13.73
N SER A 179 -5.36 -34.00 -12.71
CA SER A 179 -4.42 -33.31 -11.84
C SER A 179 -4.99 -33.25 -10.42
N ALA A 180 -4.15 -33.51 -9.42
CA ALA A 180 -4.50 -33.34 -8.02
C ALA A 180 -4.46 -31.86 -7.58
N LEU A 181 -4.10 -30.96 -8.50
CA LEU A 181 -3.99 -29.52 -8.27
C LEU A 181 -5.32 -28.82 -8.53
N VAL A 182 -5.54 -27.79 -7.74
CA VAL A 182 -6.61 -26.80 -7.92
C VAL A 182 -5.94 -25.45 -8.03
N LEU A 183 -6.25 -24.70 -9.09
CA LEU A 183 -5.96 -23.28 -9.09
C LEU A 183 -7.06 -22.54 -8.38
N GLY A 184 -6.67 -21.67 -7.45
CA GLY A 184 -7.59 -20.77 -6.77
C GLY A 184 -7.22 -19.32 -7.02
N GLU A 185 -8.18 -18.45 -6.78
CA GLU A 185 -7.99 -17.00 -6.73
C GLU A 185 -8.40 -16.51 -5.33
N THR A 186 -7.50 -15.80 -4.64
CA THR A 186 -7.80 -15.18 -3.35
C THR A 186 -8.65 -13.92 -3.54
N PRO A 187 -9.39 -13.48 -2.52
CA PRO A 187 -10.07 -12.20 -2.59
C PRO A 187 -9.05 -11.07 -2.78
N ASN A 188 -9.38 -10.05 -3.58
CA ASN A 188 -8.53 -8.87 -3.81
C ASN A 188 -8.29 -7.98 -2.56
N THR A 189 -8.77 -8.43 -1.41
CA THR A 189 -8.50 -7.86 -0.08
C THR A 189 -7.24 -8.45 0.56
N ILE A 190 -6.60 -9.42 -0.09
CA ILE A 190 -5.27 -9.94 0.21
C ILE A 190 -4.27 -9.27 -0.74
N PRO A 191 -3.04 -8.94 -0.30
CA PRO A 191 -1.99 -8.47 -1.20
C PRO A 191 -1.67 -9.49 -2.28
N GLN A 192 -1.20 -8.99 -3.41
CA GLN A 192 -0.80 -9.83 -4.53
C GLN A 192 0.44 -10.68 -4.16
N PHE A 193 0.46 -11.92 -4.65
CA PHE A 193 1.61 -12.80 -4.64
C PHE A 193 2.66 -12.31 -5.63
N ALA A 194 3.94 -12.49 -5.29
CA ALA A 194 5.01 -12.24 -6.25
C ALA A 194 4.90 -13.19 -7.45
N ASN A 195 5.27 -12.74 -8.64
CA ASN A 195 5.31 -13.63 -9.79
C ASN A 195 6.46 -14.65 -9.67
N ILE A 196 6.12 -15.91 -9.39
CA ILE A 196 7.04 -17.05 -9.32
C ILE A 196 6.84 -18.05 -10.46
N VAL A 197 5.97 -17.75 -11.44
CA VAL A 197 5.72 -18.63 -12.59
C VAL A 197 7.01 -18.90 -13.37
N ASN A 198 7.86 -17.88 -13.48
CA ASN A 198 9.18 -17.97 -14.10
C ASN A 198 10.18 -18.90 -13.35
N LEU A 199 9.94 -19.23 -12.09
CA LEU A 199 10.77 -20.18 -11.33
C LEU A 199 10.47 -21.64 -11.68
N TRP A 200 9.35 -21.92 -12.35
CA TRP A 200 9.02 -23.26 -12.82
C TRP A 200 9.84 -23.63 -14.06
N SER A 201 10.38 -24.84 -14.05
CA SER A 201 11.11 -25.42 -15.18
C SER A 201 10.20 -25.54 -16.42
N GLY A 202 10.75 -25.26 -17.59
CA GLY A 202 10.05 -25.50 -18.86
C GLY A 202 9.95 -27.00 -19.14
N ALA A 203 8.95 -27.41 -19.93
CA ALA A 203 8.72 -28.81 -20.26
C ALA A 203 9.99 -29.52 -20.81
N TRP A 204 10.78 -28.82 -21.62
CA TRP A 204 12.02 -29.35 -22.19
C TRP A 204 13.11 -29.67 -21.14
N GLN A 205 13.08 -29.01 -19.98
CA GLN A 205 14.06 -29.20 -18.91
C GLN A 205 13.75 -30.42 -18.04
N MET A 206 12.48 -30.85 -17.98
CA MET A 206 12.04 -31.91 -17.07
C MET A 206 12.76 -33.23 -17.30
N GLU A 207 13.04 -33.57 -18.56
CA GLU A 207 13.77 -34.79 -18.92
C GLU A 207 15.27 -34.74 -18.57
N HIS A 208 15.78 -33.54 -18.30
CA HIS A 208 17.20 -33.27 -18.01
C HIS A 208 17.45 -32.97 -16.53
N VAL A 209 16.41 -33.05 -15.69
CA VAL A 209 16.54 -32.86 -14.24
C VAL A 209 17.39 -33.99 -13.65
N PRO A 210 18.44 -33.68 -12.87
CA PRO A 210 19.27 -34.67 -12.22
C PRO A 210 18.47 -35.48 -11.19
N ALA A 211 18.96 -36.68 -10.88
CA ALA A 211 18.35 -37.58 -9.90
C ALA A 211 18.41 -37.07 -8.44
N GLU A 212 19.01 -35.91 -8.18
CA GLU A 212 19.06 -35.28 -6.87
C GLU A 212 18.18 -34.02 -6.86
N GLY A 213 17.31 -33.92 -5.85
CA GLY A 213 16.40 -32.79 -5.66
C GLY A 213 16.15 -32.49 -4.19
N GLN A 214 15.53 -31.35 -3.93
CA GLN A 214 15.15 -30.95 -2.57
C GLN A 214 13.65 -30.74 -2.49
N LEU A 215 13.02 -31.34 -1.47
CA LEU A 215 11.64 -31.03 -1.12
C LEU A 215 11.65 -29.89 -0.10
N TYR A 216 11.04 -28.77 -0.49
CA TYR A 216 10.87 -27.57 0.32
C TYR A 216 9.57 -27.66 1.11
N GLU A 217 9.69 -27.86 2.42
CA GLU A 217 8.58 -27.91 3.34
C GLU A 217 8.56 -26.65 4.22
N LEU A 218 7.55 -25.81 3.99
CA LEU A 218 7.24 -24.70 4.89
C LEU A 218 6.24 -25.17 5.94
N ASN A 219 6.57 -25.02 7.22
CA ASN A 219 5.64 -25.33 8.30
C ASN A 219 4.77 -24.12 8.66
N ILE A 220 3.58 -24.41 9.20
CA ILE A 220 2.66 -23.37 9.66
C ILE A 220 3.33 -22.51 10.75
N PRO A 221 3.09 -21.18 10.77
CA PRO A 221 3.51 -20.31 11.86
C PRO A 221 3.03 -20.79 13.23
N GLU A 222 3.84 -20.62 14.27
CA GLU A 222 3.31 -20.63 15.65
C GLU A 222 2.32 -19.46 15.81
N LYS A 223 1.20 -19.67 16.53
CA LYS A 223 0.04 -18.77 16.66
C LYS A 223 0.32 -17.45 17.42
N ASN A 224 1.34 -16.67 17.04
CA ASN A 224 1.84 -15.58 17.87
C ASN A 224 2.01 -14.23 17.16
N ASN A 225 1.70 -14.10 15.86
CA ASN A 225 1.88 -12.85 15.08
C ASN A 225 3.25 -12.16 15.28
N LYS A 226 4.30 -12.96 15.52
CA LYS A 226 5.68 -12.50 15.69
C LYS A 226 6.37 -12.42 14.34
N ILE A 227 7.28 -11.46 14.19
CA ILE A 227 8.13 -11.30 13.00
C ILE A 227 8.91 -12.59 12.75
N ASP A 228 8.72 -13.18 11.57
CA ASP A 228 9.43 -14.36 11.04
C ASP A 228 9.26 -15.65 11.86
N SER A 229 8.03 -16.18 11.87
CA SER A 229 7.67 -17.42 12.56
C SER A 229 7.74 -18.68 11.68
N TYR A 230 8.22 -18.58 10.43
CA TYR A 230 8.29 -19.72 9.53
C TYR A 230 9.50 -20.61 9.79
N HIS A 231 9.23 -21.89 10.03
CA HIS A 231 10.23 -22.94 9.98
C HIS A 231 10.23 -23.61 8.61
N VAL A 232 11.33 -23.47 7.86
CA VAL A 232 11.55 -24.16 6.58
C VAL A 232 12.42 -25.38 6.81
N GLN A 233 11.99 -26.51 6.25
CA GLN A 233 12.79 -27.73 6.14
C GLN A 233 13.09 -28.02 4.68
N TRP A 234 14.35 -28.30 4.39
CA TRP A 234 14.80 -28.73 3.06
C TRP A 234 15.21 -30.20 3.15
N HIS A 235 14.47 -31.06 2.49
CA HIS A 235 14.72 -32.50 2.51
C HIS A 235 15.42 -32.93 1.23
N SER A 236 16.69 -33.33 1.33
CA SER A 236 17.43 -33.88 0.20
C SER A 236 16.90 -35.26 -0.19
N ASN A 237 16.63 -35.45 -1.48
CA ASN A 237 16.00 -36.63 -2.01
C ASN A 237 16.66 -37.08 -3.31
N LYS A 238 16.63 -38.40 -3.53
CA LYS A 238 16.74 -38.94 -4.88
C LYS A 238 15.37 -38.93 -5.55
N ILE A 239 15.26 -38.26 -6.69
CA ILE A 239 14.01 -38.05 -7.42
C ILE A 239 14.02 -38.85 -8.73
N ASN A 240 12.87 -39.43 -9.08
CA ASN A 240 12.67 -40.13 -10.36
C ASN A 240 11.36 -39.67 -11.00
N LEU A 241 11.40 -39.32 -12.29
CA LEU A 241 10.22 -38.95 -13.07
C LEU A 241 9.54 -40.20 -13.63
N HIS A 242 8.22 -40.26 -13.51
CA HIS A 242 7.37 -41.31 -14.06
C HIS A 242 6.40 -40.74 -15.11
N ARG A 243 5.99 -41.59 -16.05
CA ARG A 243 5.08 -41.27 -17.17
C ARG A 243 3.95 -42.31 -17.26
N ASP A 244 3.35 -42.56 -16.12
CA ASP A 244 2.23 -43.47 -15.93
C ASP A 244 1.21 -42.84 -14.99
N THR A 245 0.04 -43.45 -14.90
CA THR A 245 -1.06 -42.88 -14.11
C THR A 245 -0.96 -43.30 -12.65
N LEU A 246 -0.80 -42.33 -11.75
CA LEU A 246 -0.86 -42.51 -10.30
C LEU A 246 -2.24 -42.09 -9.76
N PRO A 247 -2.98 -42.97 -9.07
CA PRO A 247 -4.19 -42.59 -8.36
C PRO A 247 -3.83 -41.89 -7.03
N VAL A 248 -4.30 -40.66 -6.87
CA VAL A 248 -4.23 -39.87 -5.64
C VAL A 248 -5.55 -40.03 -4.88
N PRO A 249 -5.56 -40.72 -3.72
CA PRO A 249 -6.78 -40.98 -2.96
C PRO A 249 -7.32 -39.70 -2.32
N ASN A 250 -8.66 -39.56 -2.28
CA ASN A 250 -9.32 -38.44 -1.61
C ASN A 250 -9.33 -38.62 -0.08
N ILE A 251 -9.01 -37.56 0.67
CA ILE A 251 -8.91 -37.61 2.15
C ILE A 251 -10.27 -37.58 2.86
N VAL A 252 -11.36 -37.25 2.17
CA VAL A 252 -12.70 -37.11 2.76
C VAL A 252 -13.41 -38.46 2.85
N ASN A 253 -13.36 -39.24 1.78
CA ASN A 253 -14.04 -40.53 1.71
C ASN A 253 -13.36 -41.42 0.65
N SER A 254 -13.05 -42.68 1.01
CA SER A 254 -12.49 -43.69 0.11
C SER A 254 -13.41 -44.07 -1.05
N ASN A 255 -14.69 -43.72 -0.99
CA ASN A 255 -15.68 -43.95 -2.05
C ASN A 255 -15.72 -42.82 -3.10
N ILE A 256 -15.02 -41.71 -2.87
CA ILE A 256 -14.85 -40.66 -3.90
C ILE A 256 -13.76 -41.13 -4.87
N ILE A 257 -14.03 -41.00 -6.18
CA ILE A 257 -13.11 -41.41 -7.23
C ILE A 257 -11.75 -40.74 -7.01
N SER A 258 -10.68 -41.54 -6.98
CA SER A 258 -9.31 -41.04 -6.87
C SER A 258 -8.99 -40.16 -8.07
N THR A 259 -8.44 -38.99 -7.80
CA THR A 259 -7.88 -38.15 -8.86
C THR A 259 -6.66 -38.85 -9.45
N THR A 260 -6.51 -38.80 -10.77
CA THR A 260 -5.39 -39.45 -11.46
C THR A 260 -4.42 -38.39 -11.94
N ILE A 261 -3.12 -38.68 -11.87
CA ILE A 261 -2.05 -37.82 -12.39
C ILE A 261 -1.15 -38.64 -13.31
N ASP A 262 -0.77 -38.09 -14.47
CA ASP A 262 -0.06 -38.85 -15.52
C ASP A 262 1.46 -38.62 -15.52
N TYR A 263 1.94 -37.58 -14.83
CA TYR A 263 3.35 -37.25 -14.73
C TYR A 263 3.69 -36.85 -13.29
N TYR A 264 4.58 -37.61 -12.65
CA TYR A 264 4.92 -37.39 -11.25
C TYR A 264 6.35 -37.79 -10.91
N TRP A 265 6.88 -37.16 -9.87
CA TRP A 265 8.16 -37.47 -9.26
C TRP A 265 7.97 -38.38 -8.06
N SER A 266 8.79 -39.42 -7.92
CA SER A 266 8.87 -40.24 -6.71
C SER A 266 10.16 -39.99 -5.95
N TYR A 267 10.11 -39.97 -4.61
CA TYR A 267 11.26 -39.78 -3.72
C TYR A 267 11.01 -40.39 -2.33
N THR A 268 12.00 -40.30 -1.43
CA THR A 268 11.98 -40.99 -0.13
C THR A 268 11.27 -40.24 0.99
N THR A 269 11.24 -38.91 0.95
CA THR A 269 10.59 -38.11 1.99
C THR A 269 9.06 -38.14 1.86
N SER A 270 8.36 -38.59 2.89
CA SER A 270 6.90 -38.50 3.00
C SER A 270 6.45 -38.46 4.46
N GLY A 271 5.23 -38.00 4.69
CA GLY A 271 4.64 -37.90 6.03
C GLY A 271 3.31 -37.16 6.03
N ARG A 272 2.59 -37.22 7.15
CA ARG A 272 1.37 -36.43 7.32
C ARG A 272 1.70 -34.94 7.30
N GLY A 273 0.91 -34.17 6.54
CA GLY A 273 1.06 -32.71 6.47
C GLY A 273 2.10 -32.23 5.46
N MET A 274 2.74 -33.09 4.68
CA MET A 274 3.73 -32.69 3.65
C MET A 274 3.10 -32.22 2.34
N CYS A 275 1.83 -32.51 2.09
CA CYS A 275 1.11 -32.09 0.88
C CYS A 275 1.22 -30.56 0.64
N GLY A 276 1.40 -30.15 -0.61
CA GLY A 276 1.64 -28.76 -1.00
C GLY A 276 3.10 -28.29 -0.87
N SER A 277 4.01 -29.14 -0.39
CA SER A 277 5.46 -28.86 -0.41
C SER A 277 5.98 -28.86 -1.85
N VAL A 278 6.92 -27.98 -2.17
CA VAL A 278 7.44 -27.83 -3.54
C VAL A 278 8.70 -28.66 -3.72
N LEU A 279 8.80 -29.35 -4.84
CA LEU A 279 9.99 -30.09 -5.24
C LEU A 279 10.87 -29.22 -6.15
N LEU A 280 12.15 -29.17 -5.83
CA LEU A 280 13.16 -28.41 -6.56
C LEU A 280 14.26 -29.32 -7.09
N THR A 281 14.80 -28.97 -8.25
CA THR A 281 16.04 -29.55 -8.75
C THR A 281 17.27 -28.90 -8.13
N GLU A 282 18.36 -29.64 -7.97
CA GLU A 282 19.68 -29.12 -7.58
C GLU A 282 20.45 -28.44 -8.73
N MET A 283 19.84 -28.31 -9.92
CA MET A 283 20.46 -27.58 -11.03
C MET A 283 20.63 -26.09 -10.69
N ASN A 284 21.78 -25.52 -11.08
CA ASN A 284 22.03 -24.09 -11.06
C ASN A 284 21.28 -23.39 -12.21
N THR A 285 19.95 -23.33 -12.10
CA THR A 285 19.04 -22.71 -13.06
C THR A 285 18.24 -21.60 -12.39
N SER A 286 17.80 -20.62 -13.18
CA SER A 286 16.84 -19.61 -12.73
C SER A 286 15.42 -20.15 -12.56
N SER A 287 15.17 -21.40 -12.99
CA SER A 287 13.85 -22.06 -12.93
C SER A 287 13.87 -23.42 -12.22
N PRO A 288 14.18 -23.47 -10.92
CA PRO A 288 14.45 -24.72 -10.21
C PRO A 288 13.22 -25.52 -9.75
N LEU A 289 11.99 -25.00 -9.88
CA LEU A 289 10.80 -25.69 -9.40
C LEU A 289 10.34 -26.73 -10.43
N VAL A 290 10.04 -27.95 -9.96
CA VAL A 290 9.73 -29.10 -10.84
C VAL A 290 8.46 -29.88 -10.47
N GLY A 291 7.90 -29.69 -9.26
CA GLY A 291 6.64 -30.33 -8.88
C GLY A 291 6.10 -29.92 -7.51
N ILE A 292 4.90 -30.41 -7.16
CA ILE A 292 4.25 -30.21 -5.86
C ILE A 292 3.91 -31.56 -5.24
N HIS A 293 4.26 -31.77 -3.98
CA HIS A 293 3.94 -32.98 -3.21
C HIS A 293 2.42 -33.15 -3.08
N VAL A 294 1.90 -34.29 -3.53
CA VAL A 294 0.45 -34.58 -3.55
C VAL A 294 0.06 -35.82 -2.72
N ALA A 295 0.97 -36.77 -2.55
CA ALA A 295 0.71 -38.02 -1.85
C ALA A 295 1.99 -38.67 -1.29
N GLY A 296 1.85 -39.59 -0.34
CA GLY A 296 2.96 -40.40 0.15
C GLY A 296 2.55 -41.36 1.26
N GLU A 297 3.44 -42.28 1.61
CA GLU A 297 3.24 -43.23 2.70
C GLU A 297 3.30 -42.52 4.07
N VAL A 298 2.32 -42.79 4.93
CA VAL A 298 2.21 -42.20 6.27
C VAL A 298 3.40 -42.60 7.16
N SER A 299 3.93 -43.81 6.97
CA SER A 299 5.12 -44.34 7.66
C SER A 299 6.44 -43.72 7.20
N GLY A 300 6.43 -42.84 6.19
CA GLY A 300 7.64 -42.36 5.54
C GLY A 300 8.15 -43.33 4.45
N GLY A 301 9.13 -42.90 3.67
CA GLY A 301 9.89 -43.76 2.75
C GLY A 301 9.48 -43.66 1.28
N ARG A 302 8.27 -43.16 0.97
CA ARG A 302 7.83 -42.95 -0.42
C ARG A 302 6.86 -41.77 -0.54
N GLY A 303 7.31 -40.70 -1.18
CA GLY A 303 6.53 -39.52 -1.51
C GLY A 303 6.40 -39.34 -3.02
N TYR A 304 5.33 -38.64 -3.40
CA TYR A 304 4.96 -38.36 -4.79
C TYR A 304 4.66 -36.88 -4.96
N ALA A 305 5.27 -36.26 -5.98
CA ALA A 305 4.94 -34.90 -6.40
C ALA A 305 4.43 -34.89 -7.84
N GLU A 306 3.32 -34.19 -8.09
CA GLU A 306 2.85 -33.96 -9.45
C GLU A 306 3.86 -33.07 -10.19
N CYS A 307 4.23 -33.46 -11.42
CA CYS A 307 5.15 -32.73 -12.25
C CYS A 307 4.46 -31.50 -12.85
N ILE A 308 5.06 -30.32 -12.72
CA ILE A 308 4.48 -29.06 -13.20
C ILE A 308 5.51 -28.34 -14.04
N CYS A 309 5.18 -28.06 -15.30
CA CYS A 309 5.97 -27.19 -16.16
C CYS A 309 5.36 -25.78 -16.26
N ARG A 310 6.22 -24.81 -16.56
CA ARG A 310 5.84 -23.40 -16.70
C ARG A 310 4.72 -23.21 -17.72
N GLU A 311 4.81 -23.85 -18.87
CA GLU A 311 3.87 -23.69 -19.98
C GLU A 311 2.45 -24.13 -19.56
N THR A 312 2.34 -25.18 -18.74
CA THR A 312 1.05 -25.60 -18.16
C THR A 312 0.48 -24.53 -17.25
N LEU A 313 1.30 -23.92 -16.38
CA LEU A 313 0.84 -22.83 -15.50
C LEU A 313 0.42 -21.60 -16.29
N GLU A 314 1.23 -21.17 -17.26
CA GLU A 314 0.93 -20.00 -18.10
C GLU A 314 -0.40 -20.16 -18.84
N ASN A 315 -0.64 -21.33 -19.44
CA ASN A 315 -1.88 -21.63 -20.14
C ASN A 315 -3.10 -21.62 -19.21
N ILE A 316 -2.98 -22.16 -17.99
CA ILE A 316 -4.12 -22.22 -17.07
C ILE A 316 -4.37 -20.85 -16.42
N ILE A 317 -3.31 -20.11 -16.08
CA ILE A 317 -3.40 -18.74 -15.53
C ILE A 317 -4.06 -17.78 -16.52
N ALA A 318 -3.81 -17.94 -17.83
CA ALA A 318 -4.44 -17.12 -18.86
C ALA A 318 -5.98 -17.17 -18.84
N ASN A 319 -6.58 -18.21 -18.23
CA ASN A 319 -8.04 -18.31 -18.07
C ASN A 319 -8.59 -17.47 -16.91
N PHE A 320 -7.76 -17.00 -15.98
CA PHE A 320 -8.18 -16.19 -14.83
C PHE A 320 -8.20 -14.69 -15.14
N GLU A 321 -7.24 -14.16 -15.91
CA GLU A 321 -7.14 -12.72 -16.15
C GLU A 321 -6.66 -12.37 -17.56
N PRO A 322 -7.47 -11.68 -18.39
CA PRO A 322 -7.02 -11.17 -19.69
C PRO A 322 -6.11 -9.93 -19.61
N ASN A 323 -5.99 -9.27 -18.44
CA ASN A 323 -5.17 -8.06 -18.26
C ASN A 323 -4.53 -7.98 -16.84
N PRO A 324 -3.52 -8.81 -16.54
CA PRO A 324 -2.92 -8.87 -15.20
C PRO A 324 -2.09 -7.63 -14.87
N VAL A 325 -2.26 -7.12 -13.65
CA VAL A 325 -1.34 -6.17 -12.99
C VAL A 325 -0.38 -7.00 -12.14
N GLU A 326 0.91 -6.88 -12.36
CA GLU A 326 1.94 -7.66 -11.67
C GLU A 326 2.52 -6.89 -10.48
N ASP A 327 2.47 -7.52 -9.30
CA ASP A 327 3.30 -7.09 -8.17
C ASP A 327 4.72 -7.62 -8.36
N VAL A 328 5.70 -6.72 -8.28
CA VAL A 328 7.11 -7.04 -8.50
C VAL A 328 7.80 -7.29 -7.16
N GLU A 329 8.88 -8.07 -7.20
CA GLU A 329 9.69 -8.34 -6.02
C GLU A 329 10.21 -7.03 -5.39
N ILE A 330 9.85 -6.81 -4.12
CA ILE A 330 10.21 -5.61 -3.36
C ILE A 330 11.63 -5.79 -2.84
N GLU A 331 12.63 -5.61 -3.72
CA GLU A 331 14.03 -5.72 -3.32
C GLU A 331 14.67 -4.37 -3.02
N SER A 332 14.11 -3.28 -3.57
CA SER A 332 14.69 -1.95 -3.43
C SER A 332 13.73 -0.80 -3.71
N GLN A 333 13.99 0.34 -3.06
CA GLN A 333 13.40 1.63 -3.42
C GLN A 333 14.25 2.30 -4.51
N VAL A 334 13.63 2.73 -5.61
CA VAL A 334 14.29 3.52 -6.65
C VAL A 334 14.50 4.97 -6.18
N LEU A 335 15.67 5.53 -6.48
CA LEU A 335 16.04 6.93 -6.25
C LEU A 335 16.98 7.41 -7.36
N GLY A 336 16.40 8.04 -8.38
CA GLY A 336 17.09 8.39 -9.63
C GLY A 336 17.72 7.16 -10.26
N ASP A 337 19.03 7.21 -10.53
CA ASP A 337 19.78 6.08 -11.09
C ASP A 337 20.22 5.03 -10.03
N ARG A 338 19.81 5.20 -8.77
CA ARG A 338 20.22 4.35 -7.64
C ARG A 338 19.05 3.48 -7.17
N LYS A 339 19.40 2.34 -6.56
CA LYS A 339 18.48 1.45 -5.84
C LYS A 339 18.90 1.34 -4.38
N ILE A 340 17.97 1.60 -3.46
CA ILE A 340 18.16 1.43 -2.02
C ILE A 340 17.67 0.03 -1.66
N SER A 341 18.59 -0.92 -1.48
CA SER A 341 18.25 -2.28 -1.08
C SER A 341 17.65 -2.32 0.32
N LEU A 342 16.58 -3.11 0.48
CA LEU A 342 16.02 -3.46 1.77
C LEU A 342 16.75 -4.68 2.32
N ILE A 343 17.18 -4.61 3.58
CA ILE A 343 18.01 -5.63 4.22
C ILE A 343 17.09 -6.57 5.00
N ASP A 344 17.07 -7.84 4.60
CA ASP A 344 16.32 -8.90 5.28
C ASP A 344 17.15 -9.48 6.44
N ASP A 345 17.23 -8.74 7.55
CA ASP A 345 17.96 -9.14 8.77
C ASP A 345 17.24 -8.59 10.02
N THR A 346 16.45 -9.45 10.66
CA THR A 346 15.63 -9.08 11.82
C THR A 346 16.45 -8.55 13.01
N ARG A 347 17.73 -8.92 13.12
CA ARG A 347 18.65 -8.44 14.18
C ARG A 347 18.97 -6.95 14.06
N ARG A 348 18.71 -6.34 12.89
CA ARG A 348 18.95 -4.91 12.65
C ARG A 348 17.74 -4.04 13.00
N ILE A 349 16.58 -4.62 13.30
CA ILE A 349 15.36 -3.88 13.62
C ILE A 349 15.57 -3.10 14.92
N LYS A 350 15.30 -1.79 14.92
CA LYS A 350 15.41 -0.95 16.12
C LYS A 350 14.21 -1.08 17.05
N ALA A 351 13.03 -1.22 16.48
CA ALA A 351 11.80 -1.46 17.19
C ALA A 351 10.79 -2.14 16.26
N ALA A 352 9.92 -2.95 16.85
CA ALA A 352 8.86 -3.67 16.17
C ALA A 352 7.57 -3.58 16.99
N PHE A 353 6.44 -3.87 16.35
CA PHE A 353 5.16 -4.08 17.02
C PHE A 353 4.58 -5.43 16.59
N GLU A 354 3.66 -5.95 17.40
CA GLU A 354 2.88 -7.14 17.07
C GLU A 354 1.61 -6.73 16.32
N GLY A 355 1.25 -7.49 15.28
CA GLY A 355 0.07 -7.25 14.48
C GLY A 355 0.11 -7.96 13.14
N ASN A 356 -1.02 -7.94 12.43
CA ASN A 356 -1.17 -8.43 11.07
C ASN A 356 -0.59 -7.41 10.08
N VAL A 357 0.72 -7.50 9.80
CA VAL A 357 1.44 -6.69 8.80
C VAL A 357 2.42 -7.58 8.04
N ASN A 358 2.80 -7.20 6.83
CA ASN A 358 3.83 -7.91 6.08
C ASN A 358 5.20 -7.26 6.36
N PHE A 359 6.11 -7.97 7.03
CA PHE A 359 7.48 -7.48 7.23
C PHE A 359 8.26 -7.57 5.91
N ILE A 360 8.82 -6.44 5.46
CA ILE A 360 9.56 -6.37 4.20
C ILE A 360 11.07 -6.37 4.44
N GLY A 361 11.55 -5.65 5.45
CA GLY A 361 12.98 -5.56 5.75
C GLY A 361 13.35 -4.30 6.50
N VAL A 362 14.64 -3.98 6.55
CA VAL A 362 15.14 -2.72 7.13
C VAL A 362 15.88 -1.87 6.11
N VAL A 363 15.76 -0.55 6.22
CA VAL A 363 16.55 0.38 5.41
C VAL A 363 17.99 0.49 5.93
N PRO A 364 18.98 0.78 5.05
CA PRO A 364 20.34 1.07 5.49
C PRO A 364 20.40 2.29 6.42
N LYS A 365 21.42 2.35 7.28
CA LYS A 365 21.59 3.40 8.32
C LYS A 365 21.46 4.85 7.80
N ALA A 366 21.91 5.11 6.56
CA ALA A 366 21.85 6.42 5.94
C ALA A 366 20.41 6.90 5.64
N TYR A 367 19.45 5.97 5.58
CA TYR A 367 18.07 6.20 5.17
C TYR A 367 17.07 6.00 6.32
N GLU A 368 17.54 5.78 7.55
CA GLU A 368 16.67 5.60 8.71
C GLU A 368 15.88 6.87 9.01
N HIS A 369 14.58 6.71 9.27
CA HIS A 369 13.76 7.78 9.77
C HIS A 369 14.10 8.10 11.24
N LYS A 370 14.26 9.39 11.53
CA LYS A 370 14.53 9.92 12.87
C LYS A 370 13.38 10.85 13.26
N PRO A 371 12.37 10.36 14.01
CA PRO A 371 11.24 11.19 14.39
C PRO A 371 11.67 12.32 15.32
N ALA A 372 10.93 13.42 15.28
CA ALA A 372 11.13 14.54 16.20
C ALA A 372 10.87 14.09 17.64
N LYS A 373 11.79 14.43 18.54
CA LYS A 373 11.73 14.06 19.97
C LYS A 373 11.24 15.21 20.87
N LYS A 374 11.08 16.41 20.31
CA LYS A 374 10.69 17.62 21.01
C LYS A 374 9.52 18.27 20.29
N THR A 375 8.58 18.81 21.05
CA THR A 375 7.43 19.55 20.51
C THR A 375 7.87 20.93 20.04
N ARG A 376 7.24 21.40 18.97
CA ARG A 376 7.27 22.80 18.53
C ARG A 376 6.18 23.64 19.21
N CYS A 377 5.22 23.01 19.88
CA CYS A 377 4.20 23.72 20.65
C CYS A 377 4.83 24.35 21.89
N LYS A 378 4.50 25.60 22.18
CA LYS A 378 4.92 26.34 23.36
C LYS A 378 3.71 26.97 24.04
N HIS A 379 3.86 27.24 25.34
CA HIS A 379 2.91 28.06 26.07
C HIS A 379 3.00 29.52 25.57
N SER A 380 1.84 30.10 25.27
CA SER A 380 1.69 31.53 24.99
C SER A 380 2.09 32.38 26.21
N ILE A 381 2.27 33.69 26.03
CA ILE A 381 2.49 34.60 27.16
C ILE A 381 1.25 34.73 28.08
N CYS A 382 0.05 34.43 27.56
CA CYS A 382 -1.20 34.39 28.31
C CYS A 382 -1.57 33.02 28.87
N TYR A 383 -0.66 32.04 28.84
CA TYR A 383 -0.92 30.67 29.27
C TYR A 383 -1.42 30.62 30.73
N ASP A 384 -2.56 29.95 30.93
CA ASP A 384 -3.26 29.86 32.21
C ASP A 384 -3.71 31.22 32.81
N GLN A 385 -3.59 32.33 32.08
CA GLN A 385 -3.96 33.66 32.58
C GLN A 385 -5.36 34.09 32.14
N ILE A 386 -5.66 33.98 30.84
CA ILE A 386 -6.98 34.36 30.31
C ILE A 386 -7.97 33.22 30.55
N THR A 387 -7.62 32.00 30.14
CA THR A 387 -8.35 30.74 30.38
C THR A 387 -7.42 29.73 31.03
N LYS A 388 -7.94 28.65 31.61
CA LYS A 388 -7.12 27.58 32.19
C LYS A 388 -6.98 26.43 31.20
N SER A 389 -5.75 25.98 30.98
CA SER A 389 -5.41 24.88 30.09
C SER A 389 -5.67 23.52 30.75
N VAL A 390 -6.46 22.69 30.09
CA VAL A 390 -6.64 21.25 30.33
C VAL A 390 -5.92 20.40 29.27
N TYR A 391 -5.11 21.01 28.40
CA TYR A 391 -4.32 20.34 27.36
C TYR A 391 -2.83 20.29 27.73
N ASP A 392 -2.08 19.43 27.05
CA ASP A 392 -0.64 19.34 27.09
C ASP A 392 -0.07 18.94 25.70
N TYR A 393 1.23 19.11 25.48
CA TYR A 393 1.92 18.60 24.30
C TYR A 393 2.06 17.07 24.37
N PRO A 394 2.08 16.37 23.23
CA PRO A 394 2.06 14.91 23.20
C PRO A 394 3.41 14.33 23.65
N TYR A 395 3.44 13.04 23.99
CA TYR A 395 4.70 12.33 24.28
C TYR A 395 5.38 11.99 22.95
N LEU A 396 6.56 12.56 22.70
CA LEU A 396 7.29 12.41 21.43
C LEU A 396 8.55 11.53 21.53
N ASP A 397 8.95 11.17 22.75
CA ASP A 397 10.09 10.28 23.01
C ASP A 397 9.69 9.22 24.04
N GLN A 398 10.29 8.03 23.94
CA GLN A 398 10.09 6.95 24.91
C GLN A 398 10.62 7.31 26.31
N ASN A 399 11.53 8.27 26.42
CA ASN A 399 12.12 8.75 27.66
C ASN A 399 11.51 10.10 28.11
N ASP A 400 10.28 10.41 27.68
CA ASP A 400 9.56 11.57 28.21
C ASP A 400 9.38 11.42 29.73
N ILE A 401 9.85 12.40 30.51
CA ILE A 401 9.83 12.34 31.98
C ILE A 401 8.40 12.22 32.54
N ARG A 402 7.41 12.77 31.83
CA ARG A 402 5.99 12.62 32.20
C ARG A 402 5.55 11.17 32.09
N GLY A 403 6.14 10.43 31.15
CA GLY A 403 5.94 9.00 30.98
C GLY A 403 6.41 8.16 32.17
N THR A 404 7.45 8.59 32.91
CA THR A 404 7.90 7.85 34.12
C THR A 404 6.92 7.92 35.29
N MET A 405 5.93 8.81 35.22
CA MET A 405 4.88 8.98 36.22
C MET A 405 3.48 8.62 35.69
N ASP A 406 3.38 8.12 34.46
CA ASP A 406 2.11 7.72 33.83
C ASP A 406 2.08 6.21 33.65
N ASP A 407 1.38 5.52 34.55
CA ASP A 407 1.23 4.05 34.51
C ASP A 407 0.60 3.53 33.21
N ASN A 408 -0.07 4.41 32.45
CA ASN A 408 -0.68 4.06 31.15
C ASN A 408 0.28 4.21 29.96
N PHE A 409 1.52 4.66 30.20
CA PHE A 409 2.51 4.85 29.18
C PHE A 409 3.69 3.89 29.36
N SER A 410 3.91 3.05 28.35
CA SER A 410 5.10 2.22 28.27
C SER A 410 5.60 2.14 26.84
N GLY A 411 6.91 1.95 26.69
CA GLY A 411 7.57 1.79 25.40
C GLY A 411 7.64 3.08 24.58
N SER A 412 7.58 2.92 23.25
CA SER A 412 7.78 4.01 22.29
C SER A 412 6.44 4.53 21.77
N PRO A 413 6.18 5.87 21.80
CA PRO A 413 4.97 6.44 21.19
C PRO A 413 4.82 6.08 19.72
N MET A 414 5.95 5.97 18.99
CA MET A 414 5.97 5.59 17.58
C MET A 414 5.46 4.16 17.39
N VAL A 415 5.99 3.22 18.17
CA VAL A 415 5.59 1.81 18.13
C VAL A 415 4.10 1.69 18.49
N ASN A 416 3.69 2.32 19.60
CA ASN A 416 2.30 2.30 20.06
C ASN A 416 1.34 2.84 18.99
N GLY A 417 1.72 3.90 18.29
CA GLY A 417 0.94 4.44 17.18
C GLY A 417 0.86 3.51 15.96
N CYS A 418 1.96 2.87 15.58
CA CYS A 418 2.03 1.99 14.41
C CYS A 418 1.30 0.64 14.63
N THR A 419 1.09 0.21 15.88
CA THR A 419 0.36 -1.05 16.18
C THR A 419 -1.02 -1.12 15.52
N TYR A 420 -1.70 0.02 15.36
CA TYR A 420 -3.02 0.05 14.74
C TYR A 420 -3.02 -0.31 13.25
N HIS A 421 -1.89 -0.14 12.55
CA HIS A 421 -1.74 -0.60 11.17
C HIS A 421 -1.77 -2.13 11.05
N GLY A 422 -1.48 -2.84 12.14
CA GLY A 422 -1.52 -4.30 12.23
C GLY A 422 -2.85 -4.86 12.75
N GLN A 423 -3.92 -4.07 12.77
CA GLN A 423 -5.22 -4.46 13.31
C GLN A 423 -6.32 -4.31 12.24
N PRO A 424 -6.32 -5.09 11.16
CA PRO A 424 -7.36 -5.00 10.14
C PRO A 424 -8.75 -5.34 10.73
N PRO A 425 -9.82 -4.60 10.38
CA PRO A 425 -11.18 -5.00 10.71
C PRO A 425 -11.57 -6.26 9.94
N LEU A 426 -12.67 -6.90 10.32
CA LEU A 426 -13.23 -8.01 9.55
C LEU A 426 -13.97 -7.48 8.32
N ASP A 427 -13.81 -8.17 7.19
CA ASP A 427 -14.43 -7.75 5.93
C ASP A 427 -15.97 -7.86 5.99
N PHE A 428 -16.66 -6.88 5.40
CA PHE A 428 -18.09 -6.99 5.14
C PHE A 428 -18.39 -8.04 4.05
N PRO A 429 -19.63 -8.59 4.00
CA PRO A 429 -20.06 -9.45 2.91
C PRO A 429 -19.92 -8.76 1.55
N THR A 430 -19.33 -9.48 0.59
CA THR A 430 -18.99 -8.94 -0.74
C THR A 430 -20.22 -8.42 -1.48
N ASP A 431 -21.34 -9.16 -1.44
CA ASP A 431 -22.60 -8.77 -2.07
C ASP A 431 -23.15 -7.44 -1.55
N LEU A 432 -23.03 -7.18 -0.25
CA LEU A 432 -23.47 -5.94 0.37
C LEU A 432 -22.55 -4.77 0.00
N VAL A 433 -21.24 -5.01 -0.01
CA VAL A 433 -20.26 -4.00 -0.41
C VAL A 433 -20.44 -3.60 -1.87
N ASP A 434 -20.65 -4.57 -2.76
CA ASP A 434 -20.89 -4.31 -4.18
C ASP A 434 -22.15 -3.46 -4.39
N GLN A 435 -23.27 -3.83 -3.75
CA GLN A 435 -24.52 -3.06 -3.80
C GLN A 435 -24.34 -1.63 -3.26
N ALA A 436 -23.68 -1.48 -2.11
CA ALA A 436 -23.43 -0.17 -1.53
C ALA A 436 -22.51 0.69 -2.40
N ALA A 437 -21.46 0.10 -2.97
CA ALA A 437 -20.54 0.79 -3.88
C ALA A 437 -21.24 1.25 -5.16
N GLU A 438 -22.12 0.43 -5.74
CA GLU A 438 -22.90 0.79 -6.93
C GLU A 438 -23.82 1.99 -6.66
N ASP A 439 -24.49 2.05 -5.51
CA ASP A 439 -25.32 3.20 -5.14
C ASP A 439 -24.50 4.49 -4.96
N VAL A 440 -23.33 4.39 -4.32
CA VAL A 440 -22.39 5.53 -4.19
C VAL A 440 -21.85 5.97 -5.55
N GLU A 441 -21.49 5.03 -6.41
CA GLU A 441 -21.00 5.30 -7.76
C GLU A 441 -22.04 6.07 -8.58
N LEU A 442 -23.30 5.62 -8.53
CA LEU A 442 -24.41 6.26 -9.23
C LEU A 442 -24.60 7.70 -8.74
N LEU A 443 -24.58 7.93 -7.42
CA LEU A 443 -24.67 9.27 -6.85
C LEU A 443 -23.53 10.17 -7.33
N ILE A 444 -22.29 9.70 -7.25
CA ILE A 444 -21.11 10.46 -7.66
C ILE A 444 -21.14 10.78 -9.16
N LYS A 445 -21.45 9.81 -10.02
CA LYS A 445 -21.56 10.04 -11.48
C LYS A 445 -22.68 11.02 -11.84
N ALA A 446 -23.79 11.00 -11.10
CA ALA A 446 -24.93 11.87 -11.38
C ALA A 446 -24.71 13.33 -10.93
N LYS A 447 -23.85 13.56 -9.94
CA LYS A 447 -23.74 14.87 -9.27
C LYS A 447 -22.38 15.53 -9.38
N VAL A 448 -21.29 14.77 -9.45
CA VAL A 448 -19.93 15.33 -9.54
C VAL A 448 -19.55 15.52 -10.99
N MET A 449 -19.47 16.77 -11.44
CA MET A 449 -19.04 17.09 -12.80
C MET A 449 -17.57 17.56 -12.83
N PRO A 450 -16.81 17.27 -13.89
CA PRO A 450 -15.46 17.82 -14.05
C PRO A 450 -15.49 19.34 -14.16
N LEU A 451 -14.55 20.02 -13.49
CA LEU A 451 -14.39 21.48 -13.64
C LEU A 451 -13.56 21.85 -14.88
N ARG A 452 -12.78 20.90 -15.41
CA ARG A 452 -12.01 21.05 -16.65
C ARG A 452 -12.76 20.41 -17.81
N ARG A 453 -12.72 21.06 -18.98
CA ARG A 453 -13.38 20.58 -20.21
C ARG A 453 -12.86 19.22 -20.70
N VAL A 454 -11.57 18.95 -20.50
CA VAL A 454 -10.91 17.70 -20.94
C VAL A 454 -10.17 17.08 -19.76
N LEU A 455 -10.58 15.87 -19.41
CA LEU A 455 -9.88 15.04 -18.44
C LEU A 455 -8.71 14.33 -19.12
N ARG A 456 -7.51 14.69 -18.68
CA ARG A 456 -6.24 14.07 -19.02
C ARG A 456 -5.30 14.29 -17.84
N PRO A 457 -4.28 13.44 -17.66
CA PRO A 457 -3.34 13.62 -16.56
C PRO A 457 -2.79 15.05 -16.53
N LEU A 458 -2.68 15.64 -15.34
CA LEU A 458 -2.07 16.95 -15.19
C LEU A 458 -0.60 16.90 -15.61
N SER A 459 -0.05 18.02 -16.10
CA SER A 459 1.39 18.14 -16.23
C SER A 459 2.06 18.14 -14.86
N VAL A 460 3.35 17.82 -14.81
CA VAL A 460 4.15 17.91 -13.57
C VAL A 460 4.06 19.31 -12.96
N GLU A 461 4.16 20.35 -13.78
CA GLU A 461 3.97 21.74 -13.35
C GLU A 461 2.57 21.98 -12.74
N GLN A 462 1.50 21.55 -13.41
CA GLN A 462 0.13 21.70 -12.88
C GLN A 462 -0.06 20.94 -11.56
N SER A 463 0.60 19.79 -11.39
CA SER A 463 0.56 19.06 -10.13
C SER A 463 1.33 19.76 -9.01
N ILE A 464 2.44 20.45 -9.31
CA ILE A 464 3.25 21.16 -8.31
C ILE A 464 2.66 22.54 -7.99
N CYS A 465 2.38 23.34 -9.02
CA CYS A 465 2.00 24.75 -8.91
C CYS A 465 0.48 24.99 -8.88
N GLY A 466 -0.32 23.96 -9.18
CA GLY A 466 -1.77 24.10 -9.30
C GLY A 466 -2.19 24.63 -10.68
N ILE A 467 -3.45 25.02 -10.81
CA ILE A 467 -4.04 25.66 -11.99
C ILE A 467 -4.76 26.93 -11.51
N PRO A 468 -4.03 28.05 -11.33
CA PRO A 468 -4.59 29.23 -10.66
C PRO A 468 -5.83 29.83 -11.32
N SER A 469 -6.03 29.60 -12.62
CA SER A 469 -7.23 30.04 -13.34
C SER A 469 -8.50 29.26 -12.97
N ILE A 470 -8.40 28.18 -12.19
CA ILE A 470 -9.54 27.35 -11.76
C ILE A 470 -9.54 27.27 -10.24
N PRO A 471 -10.57 27.82 -9.56
CA PRO A 471 -10.66 27.76 -8.10
C PRO A 471 -10.52 26.34 -7.53
N GLY A 472 -9.71 26.20 -6.47
CA GLY A 472 -9.44 24.94 -5.78
C GLY A 472 -8.25 24.14 -6.32
N TYR A 473 -7.75 24.43 -7.53
CA TYR A 473 -6.51 23.81 -8.03
C TYR A 473 -5.29 24.54 -7.47
N ASP A 474 -5.07 24.41 -6.16
CA ASP A 474 -3.97 25.05 -5.46
C ASP A 474 -2.63 24.36 -5.71
N ALA A 475 -1.53 25.08 -5.48
CA ALA A 475 -0.19 24.50 -5.42
C ALA A 475 -0.10 23.43 -4.33
N MET A 476 0.87 22.52 -4.46
CA MET A 476 1.10 21.52 -3.41
C MET A 476 1.65 22.16 -2.13
N GLU A 477 1.41 21.51 -0.99
CA GLU A 477 1.95 21.97 0.30
C GLU A 477 3.48 21.74 0.35
N PHE A 478 4.22 22.85 0.32
CA PHE A 478 5.68 22.86 0.28
C PHE A 478 6.31 22.77 1.68
N ASP A 479 5.63 23.21 2.74
CA ASP A 479 6.21 23.26 4.10
C ASP A 479 6.26 21.87 4.76
N THR A 480 5.61 20.89 4.16
CA THR A 480 5.65 19.49 4.61
C THR A 480 6.93 18.79 4.15
N SER A 481 7.22 17.63 4.74
CA SER A 481 8.38 16.80 4.39
C SER A 481 8.32 16.28 2.94
N GLU A 482 9.48 16.04 2.33
CA GLU A 482 9.64 15.37 1.03
C GLU A 482 9.24 13.89 1.08
N GLY A 483 9.21 13.31 2.28
CA GLY A 483 9.04 11.87 2.48
C GLY A 483 10.29 11.06 2.15
N PHE A 484 10.14 9.73 2.15
CA PHE A 484 11.23 8.82 1.83
C PHE A 484 11.35 8.61 0.31
N PRO A 485 12.56 8.51 -0.26
CA PRO A 485 13.87 8.64 0.38
C PRO A 485 14.48 10.05 0.27
N PHE A 486 13.75 11.02 -0.29
CA PHE A 486 14.26 12.37 -0.60
C PHE A 486 14.68 13.16 0.64
N THR A 487 14.04 12.93 1.79
CA THR A 487 14.46 13.50 3.08
C THR A 487 15.92 13.22 3.42
N SER A 488 16.47 12.07 3.01
CA SER A 488 17.87 11.70 3.21
C SER A 488 18.85 12.44 2.29
N LEU A 489 18.35 13.10 1.24
CA LEU A 489 19.13 13.89 0.30
C LEU A 489 19.09 15.40 0.57
N ARG A 490 18.26 15.85 1.53
CA ARG A 490 18.05 17.27 1.78
C ARG A 490 19.38 18.01 2.00
N PRO A 491 19.70 19.02 1.18
CA PRO A 491 20.92 19.80 1.35
C PRO A 491 20.98 20.52 2.70
N ALA A 492 22.19 20.75 3.22
CA ALA A 492 22.38 21.56 4.41
C ALA A 492 21.82 22.97 4.19
N GLY A 493 20.98 23.44 5.11
CA GLY A 493 20.34 24.76 5.04
C GLY A 493 18.95 24.78 4.37
N ALA A 494 18.57 23.74 3.62
CA ALA A 494 17.21 23.60 3.13
C ALA A 494 16.25 23.28 4.29
N LYS A 495 15.07 23.92 4.30
CA LYS A 495 14.10 23.80 5.41
C LYS A 495 12.95 22.84 5.09
N ASP A 496 12.54 22.81 3.84
CA ASP A 496 11.33 22.15 3.34
C ASP A 496 11.57 21.60 1.93
N LYS A 497 10.55 21.01 1.29
CA LYS A 497 10.72 20.32 0.01
C LYS A 497 11.01 21.23 -1.19
N ARG A 498 10.98 22.56 -1.05
CA ARG A 498 11.25 23.50 -2.16
C ARG A 498 12.62 23.32 -2.78
N TRP A 499 13.61 22.75 -2.07
CA TRP A 499 14.93 22.47 -2.69
C TRP A 499 14.85 21.50 -3.88
N LEU A 500 13.73 20.78 -4.05
CA LEU A 500 13.50 19.89 -5.19
C LEU A 500 13.02 20.63 -6.45
N PHE A 501 12.69 21.91 -6.34
CA PHE A 501 12.01 22.69 -7.37
C PHE A 501 12.67 24.07 -7.55
N ASP A 502 12.90 24.45 -8.80
CA ASP A 502 13.14 25.86 -9.15
C ASP A 502 11.79 26.49 -9.48
N LEU A 503 11.24 27.22 -8.51
CA LEU A 503 9.93 27.87 -8.60
C LEU A 503 10.08 29.37 -8.84
N GLY A 504 9.41 29.86 -9.87
CA GLY A 504 9.12 31.27 -10.03
C GLY A 504 7.72 31.60 -9.48
N GLN A 505 7.47 32.89 -9.25
CA GLN A 505 6.15 33.38 -8.85
C GLN A 505 5.84 34.67 -9.61
N ASP A 506 4.64 34.74 -10.18
CA ASP A 506 4.11 35.92 -10.84
C ASP A 506 2.74 36.33 -10.25
N SER A 507 2.04 37.25 -10.92
CA SER A 507 0.71 37.71 -10.50
C SER A 507 -0.38 36.63 -10.56
N PHE A 508 -0.14 35.53 -11.28
CA PHE A 508 -1.08 34.44 -11.46
C PHE A 508 -0.78 33.26 -10.53
N GLY A 509 0.44 33.13 -10.02
CA GLY A 509 0.79 32.12 -9.03
C GLY A 509 2.21 31.61 -9.19
N TYR A 510 2.46 30.38 -8.70
CA TYR A 510 3.73 29.71 -8.95
C TYR A 510 3.79 29.18 -10.39
N TYR A 511 4.99 29.18 -10.96
CA TYR A 511 5.32 28.48 -12.19
C TYR A 511 6.64 27.72 -12.01
N LEU A 512 6.85 26.67 -12.81
CA LEU A 512 7.96 25.74 -12.61
C LEU A 512 9.05 25.93 -13.67
N ASN A 513 10.25 26.37 -13.25
CA ASN A 513 11.41 26.48 -14.14
C ASN A 513 12.06 25.11 -14.39
N SER A 514 12.30 24.35 -13.32
CA SER A 514 12.87 23.01 -13.37
C SER A 514 12.59 22.22 -12.10
N ILE A 515 12.82 20.90 -12.16
CA ILE A 515 12.85 20.03 -10.99
C ILE A 515 14.19 19.33 -10.90
N GLU A 516 14.57 18.92 -9.69
CA GLU A 516 15.79 18.14 -9.46
C GLU A 516 15.80 16.84 -10.27
N ASP A 517 16.91 16.57 -10.97
CA ASP A 517 17.08 15.40 -11.85
C ASP A 517 16.77 14.07 -11.15
N VAL A 518 17.14 13.95 -9.88
CA VAL A 518 16.92 12.74 -9.08
C VAL A 518 15.42 12.48 -8.87
N LEU A 519 14.62 13.54 -8.73
CA LEU A 519 13.17 13.43 -8.60
C LEU A 519 12.52 13.07 -9.93
N GLN A 520 12.90 13.74 -11.03
CA GLN A 520 12.38 13.44 -12.36
C GLN A 520 12.63 11.99 -12.74
N LYS A 521 13.88 11.51 -12.64
CA LYS A 521 14.25 10.13 -12.97
C LYS A 521 13.52 9.10 -12.09
N THR A 522 13.29 9.42 -10.82
CA THR A 522 12.50 8.53 -9.94
C THR A 522 11.06 8.42 -10.43
N MET A 523 10.43 9.55 -10.76
CA MET A 523 9.08 9.57 -11.31
C MET A 523 8.99 8.83 -12.65
N ASP A 524 9.96 9.01 -13.54
CA ASP A 524 9.99 8.36 -14.86
C ASP A 524 10.05 6.83 -14.75
N VAL A 525 10.93 6.30 -13.89
CA VAL A 525 11.02 4.84 -13.66
C VAL A 525 9.70 4.30 -13.09
N LYS A 526 9.12 4.98 -12.10
CA LYS A 526 7.84 4.55 -11.51
C LYS A 526 6.68 4.70 -12.50
N GLN A 527 6.69 5.72 -13.35
CA GLN A 527 5.70 5.92 -14.40
C GLN A 527 5.73 4.75 -15.39
N GLN A 528 6.93 4.38 -15.87
CA GLN A 528 7.11 3.25 -16.78
C GLN A 528 6.66 1.92 -16.14
N GLN A 529 6.94 1.73 -14.85
CA GLN A 529 6.43 0.57 -14.10
C GLN A 529 4.90 0.54 -14.15
N ARG A 530 4.21 1.63 -13.78
CA ARG A 530 2.74 1.68 -13.77
C ARG A 530 2.13 1.49 -15.16
N GLU A 531 2.72 2.07 -16.19
CA GLU A 531 2.29 1.89 -17.59
C GLU A 531 2.33 0.42 -18.01
N ASN A 532 3.37 -0.29 -17.58
CA ASN A 532 3.58 -1.72 -17.83
C ASN A 532 2.81 -2.65 -16.87
N GLY A 533 1.92 -2.11 -16.03
CA GLY A 533 1.15 -2.94 -15.10
C GLY A 533 1.93 -3.37 -13.86
N ILE A 534 3.05 -2.73 -13.54
CA ILE A 534 3.90 -3.06 -12.39
C ILE A 534 3.63 -2.09 -11.23
N ILE A 535 3.39 -2.62 -10.03
CA ILE A 535 3.26 -1.82 -8.80
C ILE A 535 4.65 -1.36 -8.32
N PRO A 536 4.94 -0.04 -8.28
CA PRO A 536 6.21 0.46 -7.77
C PRO A 536 6.34 0.30 -6.25
N VAL A 537 7.60 0.24 -5.77
CA VAL A 537 7.88 0.40 -4.34
C VAL A 537 7.71 1.87 -3.97
N THR A 538 6.70 2.16 -3.16
CA THR A 538 6.41 3.48 -2.59
C THR A 538 6.29 3.34 -1.08
N ILE A 539 7.20 3.98 -0.34
CA ILE A 539 7.32 3.85 1.12
C ILE A 539 6.91 5.17 1.79
N PHE A 540 5.83 5.13 2.56
CA PHE A 540 5.33 6.23 3.38
C PHE A 540 6.09 6.28 4.71
N THR A 541 6.46 7.46 5.19
CA THR A 541 7.24 7.60 6.43
C THR A 541 6.33 7.85 7.63
N ASP A 542 6.35 6.98 8.64
CA ASP A 542 5.54 7.16 9.84
C ASP A 542 6.15 8.21 10.77
N CYS A 543 5.34 9.18 11.16
CA CYS A 543 5.71 10.33 11.96
C CYS A 543 4.74 10.49 13.14
N LEU A 544 5.24 10.97 14.28
CA LEU A 544 4.40 11.37 15.42
C LEU A 544 3.79 12.75 15.15
N LYS A 545 2.48 12.88 15.35
CA LYS A 545 1.75 14.13 15.17
C LYS A 545 1.96 15.03 16.37
N ASP A 546 2.72 16.11 16.16
CA ASP A 546 2.97 17.13 17.16
C ASP A 546 1.76 18.08 17.27
N MET A 547 0.80 17.71 18.12
CA MET A 547 -0.41 18.49 18.38
C MET A 547 -0.79 18.43 19.85
N LYS A 548 -1.33 19.53 20.39
CA LYS A 548 -1.88 19.54 21.75
C LYS A 548 -2.98 18.48 21.91
N LEU A 549 -2.94 17.77 23.04
CA LEU A 549 -3.91 16.75 23.43
C LEU A 549 -4.46 17.07 24.82
N PRO A 550 -5.69 16.65 25.17
CA PRO A 550 -6.12 16.69 26.56
C PRO A 550 -5.07 16.04 27.47
N LYS A 551 -4.77 16.62 28.63
CA LYS A 551 -3.69 16.17 29.55
C LYS A 551 -3.68 14.65 29.77
N HIS A 552 -4.84 14.08 30.10
CA HIS A 552 -5.03 12.63 30.32
C HIS A 552 -4.84 11.73 29.07
N LYS A 553 -4.63 12.32 27.89
CA LYS A 553 -4.38 11.66 26.61
C LYS A 553 -3.03 12.04 26.00
N ALA A 554 -2.17 12.78 26.71
CA ALA A 554 -0.86 13.20 26.18
C ALA A 554 0.02 12.01 25.78
N HIS A 555 -0.11 10.86 26.45
CA HIS A 555 0.56 9.60 26.09
C HIS A 555 0.00 8.91 24.83
N LYS A 556 -1.18 9.31 24.34
CA LYS A 556 -1.84 8.73 23.15
C LYS A 556 -1.51 9.51 21.89
N THR A 557 -0.22 9.76 21.67
CA THR A 557 0.28 10.46 20.48
C THR A 557 -0.20 9.78 19.21
N ARG A 558 -0.77 10.56 18.30
CA ARG A 558 -1.24 10.04 17.01
C ARG A 558 -0.07 9.92 16.06
N ILE A 559 -0.12 8.95 15.16
CA ILE A 559 0.80 8.88 14.02
C ILE A 559 0.13 9.42 12.76
N PHE A 560 0.95 9.83 11.80
CA PHE A 560 0.57 10.07 10.43
C PHE A 560 1.68 9.59 9.49
N SER A 561 1.33 9.26 8.25
CA SER A 561 2.29 8.66 7.30
C SER A 561 2.51 9.61 6.14
N VAL A 562 3.71 10.18 6.07
CA VAL A 562 4.12 11.15 5.04
C VAL A 562 4.28 10.46 3.70
N SER A 563 3.59 10.97 2.68
CA SER A 563 3.74 10.50 1.31
C SER A 563 5.07 11.00 0.69
N PRO A 564 5.79 10.15 -0.05
CA PRO A 564 6.88 10.58 -0.91
C PRO A 564 6.43 11.66 -1.92
N VAL A 565 7.26 12.65 -2.16
CA VAL A 565 6.97 13.78 -3.05
C VAL A 565 6.76 13.35 -4.51
N ASP A 566 7.52 12.36 -4.99
CA ASP A 566 7.33 11.76 -6.33
C ASP A 566 5.94 11.14 -6.47
N TYR A 567 5.52 10.37 -5.47
CA TYR A 567 4.18 9.78 -5.42
C TYR A 567 3.11 10.86 -5.33
N THR A 568 3.30 11.89 -4.49
CA THR A 568 2.35 13.00 -4.34
C THR A 568 2.10 13.73 -5.67
N ILE A 569 3.17 14.01 -6.43
CA ILE A 569 3.07 14.66 -7.74
C ILE A 569 2.30 13.76 -8.71
N GLN A 570 2.71 12.50 -8.88
CA GLN A 570 2.06 11.58 -9.82
C GLN A 570 0.62 11.27 -9.41
N PHE A 571 0.33 11.15 -8.12
CA PHE A 571 -1.03 11.00 -7.63
C PHE A 571 -1.90 12.20 -8.03
N ARG A 572 -1.39 13.43 -7.87
CA ARG A 572 -2.10 14.64 -8.32
C ARG A 572 -2.29 14.65 -9.83
N GLN A 573 -1.34 14.14 -10.63
CA GLN A 573 -1.53 14.04 -12.09
C GLN A 573 -2.77 13.23 -12.46
N TYR A 574 -3.07 12.14 -11.75
CA TYR A 574 -4.12 11.20 -12.12
C TYR A 574 -5.43 11.33 -11.31
N PHE A 575 -5.42 12.02 -10.17
CA PHE A 575 -6.58 12.09 -9.26
C PHE A 575 -7.07 13.50 -8.94
N TYR A 576 -6.28 14.55 -9.17
CA TYR A 576 -6.61 15.88 -8.65
C TYR A 576 -7.87 16.49 -9.29
N ASP A 577 -8.18 16.17 -10.55
CA ASP A 577 -9.44 16.61 -11.18
C ASP A 577 -10.67 16.10 -10.39
N PHE A 578 -10.66 14.84 -9.99
CA PHE A 578 -11.73 14.26 -9.17
C PHE A 578 -11.78 14.89 -7.79
N THR A 579 -10.64 15.08 -7.10
CA THR A 579 -10.66 15.62 -5.74
C THR A 579 -11.26 17.03 -5.70
N ILE A 580 -10.90 17.87 -6.66
CA ILE A 580 -11.44 19.24 -6.73
C ILE A 580 -12.92 19.22 -7.13
N ALA A 581 -13.30 18.38 -8.10
CA ALA A 581 -14.71 18.24 -8.48
C ALA A 581 -15.58 17.74 -7.31
N PHE A 582 -15.12 16.72 -6.58
CA PHE A 582 -15.83 16.17 -5.43
C PHE A 582 -16.01 17.21 -4.32
N GLN A 583 -14.97 18.00 -4.02
CA GLN A 583 -15.07 19.10 -3.07
C GLN A 583 -16.02 20.20 -3.58
N HIS A 584 -15.97 20.55 -4.87
CA HIS A 584 -16.86 21.56 -5.45
C HIS A 584 -18.33 21.17 -5.32
N TYR A 585 -18.66 19.91 -5.60
CA TYR A 585 -20.02 19.37 -5.55
C TYR A 585 -20.40 18.74 -4.20
N ARG A 586 -19.61 18.96 -3.14
CA ARG A 586 -19.75 18.31 -1.81
C ARG A 586 -21.19 18.23 -1.30
N LYS A 587 -21.94 19.33 -1.40
CA LYS A 587 -23.34 19.46 -0.93
C LYS A 587 -24.29 18.46 -1.60
N ASP A 588 -24.03 18.10 -2.86
CA ASP A 588 -24.86 17.22 -3.67
C ASP A 588 -24.49 15.74 -3.54
N VAL A 589 -23.40 15.41 -2.84
CA VAL A 589 -22.86 14.04 -2.73
C VAL A 589 -22.58 13.61 -1.29
N GLU A 590 -23.48 13.98 -0.37
CA GLU A 590 -23.43 13.57 1.05
C GLU A 590 -22.09 13.94 1.72
N SER A 591 -21.37 14.94 1.22
CA SER A 591 -20.05 15.31 1.73
C SER A 591 -20.02 16.74 2.25
N ALA A 592 -19.25 16.93 3.30
CA ALA A 592 -18.91 18.23 3.87
C ALA A 592 -17.41 18.54 3.72
N VAL A 593 -16.66 17.74 2.95
CA VAL A 593 -15.21 17.95 2.79
C VAL A 593 -14.95 19.31 2.12
N GLY A 594 -14.33 20.22 2.86
CA GLY A 594 -14.09 21.60 2.43
C GLY A 594 -15.24 22.58 2.74
N ILE A 595 -16.24 22.20 3.53
CA ILE A 595 -17.31 23.12 3.97
C ILE A 595 -16.74 24.31 4.75
N ASN A 596 -17.20 25.52 4.44
CA ASN A 596 -17.00 26.66 5.30
C ASN A 596 -18.10 26.72 6.38
N VAL A 597 -17.75 26.28 7.59
CA VAL A 597 -18.64 26.29 8.76
C VAL A 597 -19.05 27.70 9.22
N ASP A 598 -18.26 28.71 8.87
CA ASP A 598 -18.53 30.13 9.13
C ASP A 598 -19.10 30.78 7.86
N SER A 599 -20.19 30.19 7.33
CA SER A 599 -20.92 30.70 6.16
C SER A 599 -22.34 30.12 6.10
N TYR A 600 -23.12 30.54 5.10
CA TYR A 600 -24.42 29.95 4.79
C TYR A 600 -24.37 28.44 4.46
N GLU A 601 -23.20 27.89 4.08
CA GLU A 601 -23.09 26.45 3.80
C GLU A 601 -23.44 25.59 5.01
N TRP A 602 -23.06 26.02 6.22
CA TRP A 602 -23.45 25.31 7.44
C TRP A 602 -24.96 25.32 7.63
N HIS A 603 -25.60 26.47 7.45
CA HIS A 603 -27.04 26.59 7.55
C HIS A 603 -27.75 25.67 6.54
N ASP A 604 -27.34 25.70 5.28
CA ASP A 604 -27.94 24.89 4.22
C ASP A 604 -27.85 23.38 4.49
N MET A 605 -26.70 22.93 5.00
CA MET A 605 -26.49 21.52 5.38
C MET A 605 -27.43 21.13 6.53
N ILE A 606 -27.49 21.96 7.58
CA ILE A 606 -28.40 21.71 8.72
C ILE A 606 -29.86 21.78 8.29
N GLN A 607 -30.23 22.71 7.42
CA GLN A 607 -31.58 22.85 6.90
C GLN A 607 -32.00 21.58 6.15
N SER A 608 -31.12 21.04 5.30
CA SER A 608 -31.37 19.78 4.58
C SER A 608 -31.60 18.59 5.53
N LEU A 609 -30.87 18.54 6.65
CA LEU A 609 -31.06 17.52 7.69
C LEU A 609 -32.41 17.67 8.41
N VAL A 610 -32.75 18.90 8.81
CA VAL A 610 -33.98 19.22 9.55
C VAL A 610 -35.23 19.01 8.71
N GLU A 611 -35.17 19.29 7.41
CA GLU A 611 -36.28 19.06 6.47
C GLU A 611 -36.64 17.58 6.34
N ASN A 612 -35.70 16.67 6.62
CA ASN A 612 -35.97 15.23 6.66
C ASN A 612 -36.55 14.76 8.00
N SER A 613 -36.00 15.21 9.14
CA SER A 613 -36.45 14.81 10.48
C SER A 613 -35.82 15.70 11.56
N ASP A 614 -36.47 15.81 12.73
CA ASP A 614 -35.93 16.45 13.93
C ASP A 614 -35.08 15.49 14.79
N LEU A 615 -34.97 14.23 14.39
CA LEU A 615 -34.22 13.17 15.05
C LEU A 615 -32.85 12.96 14.41
N PHE A 616 -31.82 13.43 15.09
CA PHE A 616 -30.44 13.31 14.68
C PHE A 616 -29.83 12.00 15.17
N VAL A 617 -28.94 11.45 14.35
CA VAL A 617 -28.07 10.34 14.72
C VAL A 617 -26.64 10.75 14.40
N THR A 618 -25.79 10.78 15.43
CA THR A 618 -24.35 11.02 15.31
C THR A 618 -23.59 9.84 15.90
N GLY A 619 -22.33 9.71 15.53
CA GLY A 619 -21.44 8.73 16.15
C GLY A 619 -20.00 8.90 15.74
N ASP A 620 -19.11 8.28 16.51
CA ASP A 620 -17.67 8.52 16.48
C ASP A 620 -16.96 7.19 16.25
N TYR A 621 -16.15 7.09 15.19
CA TYR A 621 -15.29 5.93 14.97
C TYR A 621 -14.02 6.01 15.80
N SER A 622 -13.56 4.87 16.32
CA SER A 622 -12.22 4.77 16.89
C SER A 622 -11.22 4.33 15.83
N LYS A 623 -10.14 5.12 15.64
CA LYS A 623 -9.00 4.77 14.76
C LYS A 623 -9.39 4.44 13.32
N PHE A 624 -10.36 5.18 12.76
CA PHE A 624 -10.91 4.93 11.42
C PHE A 624 -9.83 4.87 10.33
N GLY A 625 -9.00 5.91 10.19
CA GLY A 625 -7.98 5.99 9.14
C GLY A 625 -6.98 4.82 9.13
N PRO A 626 -6.28 4.52 10.25
CA PRO A 626 -5.35 3.38 10.32
C PRO A 626 -6.00 2.00 10.13
N ARG A 627 -7.32 1.88 10.32
CA ARG A 627 -8.08 0.61 10.24
C ARG A 627 -9.11 0.61 9.12
N LEU A 628 -8.94 1.45 8.09
CA LEU A 628 -9.84 1.53 6.94
C LEU A 628 -9.93 0.17 6.23
N MET A 629 -11.12 -0.35 5.98
CA MET A 629 -11.28 -1.70 5.40
C MET A 629 -10.85 -1.72 3.94
N ALA A 630 -9.83 -2.52 3.61
CA ALA A 630 -9.27 -2.62 2.27
C ALA A 630 -10.35 -2.91 1.20
N LYS A 631 -11.32 -3.78 1.49
CA LYS A 631 -12.44 -4.09 0.56
C LYS A 631 -13.20 -2.84 0.12
N CYS A 632 -13.55 -1.97 1.06
CA CYS A 632 -14.28 -0.73 0.78
C CYS A 632 -13.37 0.33 0.14
N THR A 633 -12.10 0.41 0.54
CA THR A 633 -11.11 1.31 -0.07
C THR A 633 -10.87 0.96 -1.54
N THR A 634 -10.79 -0.33 -1.88
CA THR A 634 -10.71 -0.81 -3.27
C THR A 634 -11.91 -0.34 -4.08
N LYS A 635 -13.14 -0.48 -3.56
CA LYS A 635 -14.34 0.04 -4.22
C LYS A 635 -14.31 1.55 -4.40
N ALA A 636 -13.84 2.30 -3.40
CA ALA A 636 -13.70 3.75 -3.52
C ALA A 636 -12.78 4.15 -4.68
N PHE A 637 -11.63 3.50 -4.86
CA PHE A 637 -10.75 3.75 -6.01
C PHE A 637 -11.36 3.33 -7.35
N GLN A 638 -12.13 2.23 -7.38
CA GLN A 638 -12.87 1.81 -8.58
C GLN A 638 -13.92 2.85 -8.99
N ILE A 639 -14.67 3.38 -8.03
CA ILE A 639 -15.66 4.46 -8.25
C ILE A 639 -14.99 5.69 -8.86
N ILE A 640 -13.84 6.10 -8.30
CA ILE A 640 -13.09 7.27 -8.81
C ILE A 640 -12.60 7.02 -10.24
N ASN A 641 -12.04 5.84 -10.51
CA ASN A 641 -11.58 5.50 -11.86
C ASN A 641 -12.74 5.48 -12.86
N SER A 642 -13.88 4.92 -12.46
CA SER A 642 -15.11 4.88 -13.25
C SER A 642 -15.68 6.29 -13.52
N TRP A 643 -15.52 7.23 -12.57
CA TRP A 643 -15.86 8.64 -12.79
C TRP A 643 -15.03 9.28 -13.90
N TYR A 644 -13.71 9.03 -13.95
CA TYR A 644 -12.86 9.52 -15.05
C TYR A 644 -13.29 8.94 -16.41
N GLN A 645 -13.55 7.63 -16.45
CA GLN A 645 -14.00 6.95 -17.67
C GLN A 645 -15.36 7.46 -18.14
N PHE A 646 -16.31 7.68 -17.22
CA PHE A 646 -17.62 8.23 -17.52
C PHE A 646 -17.50 9.65 -18.10
N ASN A 647 -16.61 10.46 -17.54
CA ASN A 647 -16.38 11.86 -17.92
C ASN A 647 -15.34 12.07 -19.04
N GLY A 648 -15.01 11.01 -19.79
CA GLY A 648 -14.31 11.13 -21.09
C GLY A 648 -12.85 10.70 -21.13
N ASP A 649 -12.21 10.36 -20.00
CA ASP A 649 -10.88 9.74 -20.04
C ASP A 649 -10.99 8.24 -20.36
N LYS A 650 -11.01 7.91 -21.65
CA LYS A 650 -11.10 6.55 -22.17
C LYS A 650 -9.75 5.82 -22.27
N SER A 651 -8.66 6.42 -21.79
CA SER A 651 -7.34 5.79 -21.84
C SER A 651 -7.25 4.61 -20.88
N GLU A 652 -7.07 3.40 -21.42
CA GLU A 652 -6.83 2.20 -20.63
C GLU A 652 -5.54 2.29 -19.82
N VAL A 653 -4.52 2.96 -20.36
CA VAL A 653 -3.25 3.21 -19.67
C VAL A 653 -3.48 4.10 -18.44
N ASN A 654 -4.22 5.20 -18.57
CA ASN A 654 -4.54 6.07 -17.43
C ASN A 654 -5.37 5.33 -16.38
N SER A 655 -6.32 4.51 -16.82
CA SER A 655 -7.14 3.67 -15.95
C SER A 655 -6.28 2.67 -15.15
N ARG A 656 -5.34 2.00 -15.81
CA ARG A 656 -4.38 1.08 -15.19
C ARG A 656 -3.47 1.81 -14.20
N ILE A 657 -2.97 2.99 -14.54
CA ILE A 657 -2.12 3.80 -13.65
C ILE A 657 -2.89 4.23 -12.40
N ARG A 658 -4.13 4.71 -12.54
CA ARG A 658 -5.01 5.02 -11.39
C ARG A 658 -5.24 3.79 -10.51
N TYR A 659 -5.49 2.64 -11.12
CA TYR A 659 -5.64 1.39 -10.39
C TYR A 659 -4.39 1.07 -9.56
N ILE A 660 -3.20 1.13 -10.16
CA ILE A 660 -1.93 0.85 -9.48
C ILE A 660 -1.62 1.86 -8.37
N LEU A 661 -1.82 3.16 -8.62
CA LEU A 661 -1.69 4.19 -7.58
C LEU A 661 -2.63 3.93 -6.40
N GLY A 662 -3.84 3.43 -6.67
CA GLY A 662 -4.78 2.97 -5.64
C GLY A 662 -4.22 1.79 -4.84
N GLN A 663 -3.64 0.78 -5.49
CA GLN A 663 -2.98 -0.35 -4.81
C GLN A 663 -1.81 0.10 -3.93
N GLU A 664 -0.99 1.04 -4.39
CA GLU A 664 0.09 1.65 -3.59
C GLU A 664 -0.43 2.36 -2.32
N THR A 665 -1.69 2.81 -2.32
CA THR A 665 -2.35 3.41 -1.14
C THR A 665 -3.02 2.36 -0.25
N ILE A 666 -3.72 1.37 -0.82
CA ILE A 666 -4.48 0.35 -0.08
C ILE A 666 -3.55 -0.58 0.70
N PHE A 667 -2.49 -1.04 0.04
CA PHE A 667 -1.45 -1.91 0.60
C PHE A 667 -0.17 -1.10 0.77
N SER A 668 -0.28 0.00 1.51
CA SER A 668 0.82 0.94 1.67
C SER A 668 1.98 0.31 2.44
N LYS A 669 3.19 0.65 2.00
CA LYS A 669 4.44 0.30 2.67
C LYS A 669 4.84 1.47 3.56
N HIS A 670 5.26 1.18 4.77
CA HIS A 670 5.53 2.14 5.82
C HIS A 670 6.98 2.01 6.32
N LEU A 671 7.61 3.14 6.61
CA LEU A 671 8.91 3.22 7.28
C LEU A 671 8.71 3.71 8.72
N MET A 672 8.83 2.78 9.68
CA MET A 672 8.88 3.08 11.10
C MET A 672 10.31 2.95 11.61
N LEU A 673 10.94 4.09 11.93
CA LEU A 673 12.37 4.15 12.28
C LEU A 673 13.25 3.59 11.16
N ASN A 674 13.66 2.32 11.25
CA ASN A 674 14.38 1.63 10.18
C ASN A 674 13.63 0.42 9.61
N LEU A 675 12.47 0.07 10.17
CA LEU A 675 11.64 -1.04 9.75
C LEU A 675 10.75 -0.64 8.57
N VAL A 676 10.77 -1.42 7.49
CA VAL A 676 9.81 -1.36 6.39
C VAL A 676 8.82 -2.51 6.51
N TYR A 677 7.54 -2.16 6.54
CA TYR A 677 6.43 -3.12 6.61
C TYR A 677 5.28 -2.68 5.70
N GLU A 678 4.42 -3.60 5.32
CA GLU A 678 3.24 -3.35 4.50
C GLU A 678 1.97 -3.69 5.28
N THR A 679 0.91 -2.91 5.02
CA THR A 679 -0.34 -2.96 5.76
C THR A 679 -1.45 -3.64 4.96
N TYR A 680 -2.42 -4.24 5.67
CA TYR A 680 -3.59 -4.92 5.08
C TYR A 680 -4.89 -4.13 5.27
N CYS A 681 -4.79 -2.98 5.92
CA CYS A 681 -5.88 -2.08 6.20
C CYS A 681 -5.32 -0.67 6.38
N GLY A 682 -6.24 0.28 6.38
CA GLY A 682 -5.91 1.68 6.48
C GLY A 682 -5.59 2.30 5.15
N ALA A 683 -5.28 3.59 5.21
CA ALA A 683 -4.68 4.32 4.12
C ALA A 683 -3.67 5.30 4.73
N PRO A 684 -2.53 5.57 4.07
CA PRO A 684 -1.55 6.51 4.54
C PRO A 684 -2.19 7.90 4.63
N SER A 685 -2.19 8.47 5.84
CA SER A 685 -2.93 9.70 6.15
C SER A 685 -2.35 10.98 5.53
N GLY A 686 -1.13 10.92 4.95
CA GLY A 686 -0.52 11.99 4.19
C GLY A 686 -0.71 11.87 2.67
N CYS A 687 -1.55 10.96 2.18
CA CYS A 687 -1.89 10.87 0.76
C CYS A 687 -2.83 12.04 0.37
N PRO A 688 -2.69 12.65 -0.82
CA PRO A 688 -3.51 13.81 -1.21
C PRO A 688 -5.03 13.60 -1.15
N ILE A 689 -5.50 12.35 -1.29
CA ILE A 689 -6.93 12.02 -1.32
C ILE A 689 -7.52 11.63 0.05
N THR A 690 -6.70 11.51 1.12
CA THR A 690 -7.07 10.80 2.36
C THR A 690 -8.47 11.16 2.89
N THR A 691 -8.81 12.43 2.99
CA THR A 691 -10.12 12.84 3.53
C THR A 691 -11.29 12.42 2.64
N ILE A 692 -11.16 12.57 1.32
CA ILE A 692 -12.19 12.16 0.34
C ILE A 692 -12.31 10.65 0.28
N LEU A 693 -11.18 9.93 0.31
CA LEU A 693 -11.17 8.47 0.36
C LEU A 693 -11.90 7.95 1.61
N ASN A 694 -11.58 8.50 2.78
CA ASN A 694 -12.27 8.19 4.02
C ASN A 694 -13.77 8.48 3.93
N ASN A 695 -14.15 9.59 3.28
CA ASN A 695 -15.55 9.97 3.08
C ASN A 695 -16.30 8.93 2.24
N ILE A 696 -15.76 8.54 1.08
CA ILE A 696 -16.39 7.54 0.20
C ILE A 696 -16.49 6.18 0.91
N VAL A 697 -15.47 5.79 1.67
CA VAL A 697 -15.54 4.56 2.47
C VAL A 697 -16.63 4.64 3.54
N ASN A 698 -16.79 5.78 4.21
CA ASN A 698 -17.85 5.97 5.20
C ASN A 698 -19.26 5.92 4.56
N MET A 699 -19.41 6.50 3.36
CA MET A 699 -20.64 6.37 2.57
C MET A 699 -20.99 4.89 2.29
N ILE A 700 -20.00 4.06 1.96
CA ILE A 700 -20.16 2.62 1.75
C ILE A 700 -20.50 1.91 3.07
N TYR A 701 -19.78 2.22 4.16
CA TYR A 701 -20.00 1.61 5.48
C TYR A 701 -21.45 1.79 5.96
N ILE A 702 -21.98 3.00 5.88
CA ILE A 702 -23.35 3.30 6.31
C ILE A 702 -24.40 2.60 5.43
N ARG A 703 -24.18 2.53 4.12
CA ARG A 703 -25.06 1.78 3.20
C ARG A 703 -25.05 0.28 3.45
N VAL A 704 -23.88 -0.32 3.69
CA VAL A 704 -23.76 -1.73 4.07
C VAL A 704 -24.48 -2.00 5.40
N ALA A 705 -24.26 -1.14 6.40
CA ALA A 705 -24.91 -1.25 7.70
C ALA A 705 -26.44 -1.16 7.56
N PHE A 706 -26.93 -0.19 6.78
CA PHE A 706 -28.35 -0.04 6.50
C PHE A 706 -28.96 -1.30 5.88
N LEU A 707 -28.39 -1.80 4.77
CA LEU A 707 -28.91 -3.01 4.12
C LEU A 707 -28.88 -4.22 5.05
N SER A 708 -27.79 -4.43 5.79
CA SER A 708 -27.66 -5.56 6.70
C SER A 708 -28.72 -5.51 7.81
N ILE A 709 -28.88 -4.35 8.45
CA ILE A 709 -29.83 -4.17 9.55
C ILE A 709 -31.26 -4.31 9.04
N GLN A 710 -31.61 -3.67 7.93
CA GLN A 710 -32.98 -3.72 7.39
C GLN A 710 -33.34 -5.11 6.85
N ARG A 711 -32.38 -5.86 6.29
CA ARG A 711 -32.62 -7.27 5.89
C ARG A 711 -32.88 -8.18 7.09
N GLU A 712 -32.20 -7.95 8.22
CA GLU A 712 -32.50 -8.68 9.46
C GLU A 712 -33.93 -8.40 9.93
N VAL A 713 -34.39 -7.15 9.82
CA VAL A 713 -35.79 -6.76 10.12
C VAL A 713 -36.78 -7.39 9.13
N CYS A 714 -36.49 -7.36 7.82
CA CYS A 714 -37.33 -7.98 6.78
C CYS A 714 -37.58 -9.47 7.03
N ARG A 715 -36.58 -10.21 7.53
CA ARG A 715 -36.74 -11.64 7.83
C ARG A 715 -37.76 -11.91 8.94
N GLN A 716 -38.12 -10.87 9.71
CA GLN A 716 -39.08 -10.91 10.80
C GLN A 716 -40.38 -10.14 10.46
N SER A 717 -40.50 -9.61 9.24
CA SER A 717 -41.60 -8.77 8.75
C SER A 717 -42.13 -9.28 7.41
N GLU A 718 -43.36 -8.95 7.05
CA GLU A 718 -43.92 -9.26 5.72
C GLU A 718 -43.55 -8.20 4.65
N ASP A 719 -42.96 -7.07 5.04
CA ASP A 719 -42.60 -5.99 4.11
C ASP A 719 -41.14 -6.10 3.62
N ALA A 720 -40.97 -6.58 2.39
CA ALA A 720 -39.67 -6.74 1.75
C ALA A 720 -39.07 -5.42 1.20
N ASN A 721 -39.82 -4.31 1.18
CA ASN A 721 -39.38 -3.06 0.54
C ASN A 721 -38.51 -2.17 1.42
N ILE A 722 -38.43 -2.46 2.73
CA ILE A 722 -37.69 -1.61 3.70
C ILE A 722 -36.17 -1.67 3.52
N ALA A 723 -35.63 -2.76 2.98
CA ALA A 723 -34.19 -2.98 2.81
C ALA A 723 -33.67 -2.58 1.41
N THR A 724 -34.03 -1.38 0.95
CA THR A 724 -33.66 -0.85 -0.37
C THR A 724 -32.99 0.52 -0.28
N PHE A 725 -32.11 0.86 -1.23
CA PHE A 725 -31.51 2.20 -1.27
C PHE A 725 -32.51 3.31 -1.63
N ILE A 726 -33.63 2.97 -2.26
CA ILE A 726 -34.76 3.90 -2.44
C ILE A 726 -35.30 4.29 -1.06
N ASN A 727 -35.52 3.32 -0.17
CA ASN A 727 -35.95 3.59 1.19
C ASN A 727 -34.88 4.37 1.97
N PHE A 728 -33.60 4.02 1.85
CA PHE A 728 -32.50 4.80 2.44
C PHE A 728 -32.56 6.27 2.04
N LYS A 729 -32.60 6.57 0.73
CA LYS A 729 -32.64 7.94 0.20
C LYS A 729 -33.90 8.71 0.61
N ASN A 730 -35.03 8.02 0.76
CA ASN A 730 -36.29 8.65 1.15
C ASN A 730 -36.40 8.94 2.65
N LYS A 731 -35.63 8.22 3.49
CA LYS A 731 -35.78 8.22 4.95
C LYS A 731 -34.57 8.74 5.71
N VAL A 732 -33.42 8.85 5.06
CA VAL A 732 -32.14 9.24 5.66
C VAL A 732 -31.51 10.36 4.84
N VAL A 733 -31.12 11.43 5.53
CA VAL A 733 -30.21 12.46 4.99
C VAL A 733 -28.94 12.43 5.83
N VAL A 734 -27.78 12.36 5.17
CA VAL A 734 -26.48 12.20 5.83
C VAL A 734 -25.41 13.06 5.17
N PHE A 735 -24.51 13.60 6.00
CA PHE A 735 -23.29 14.26 5.55
C PHE A 735 -22.08 13.65 6.26
N PHE A 736 -20.99 13.50 5.49
CA PHE A 736 -19.73 12.94 5.94
C PHE A 736 -18.59 13.97 5.85
N TYR A 737 -17.61 13.88 6.75
CA TYR A 737 -16.30 14.51 6.59
C TYR A 737 -15.24 13.49 7.01
N GLY A 738 -14.83 12.65 6.06
CA GLY A 738 -13.96 11.53 6.38
C GLY A 738 -14.68 10.54 7.31
N ASP A 739 -14.19 10.38 8.53
CA ASP A 739 -14.79 9.53 9.56
C ASP A 739 -15.97 10.17 10.31
N ASP A 740 -16.00 11.49 10.41
CA ASP A 740 -17.09 12.21 11.09
C ASP A 740 -18.37 12.16 10.24
N MET A 741 -19.53 12.02 10.90
CA MET A 741 -20.83 11.95 10.24
C MET A 741 -21.94 12.61 11.06
N ILE A 742 -22.90 13.18 10.35
CA ILE A 742 -24.17 13.65 10.92
C ILE A 742 -25.31 13.24 10.00
N MET A 743 -26.34 12.61 10.55
CA MET A 743 -27.53 12.23 9.78
C MET A 743 -28.83 12.50 10.52
N THR A 744 -29.91 12.63 9.77
CA THR A 744 -31.28 12.56 10.30
C THR A 744 -31.98 11.35 9.74
N VAL A 745 -32.79 10.70 10.58
CA VAL A 745 -33.55 9.49 10.25
C VAL A 745 -35.02 9.75 10.55
N GLN A 746 -35.92 9.41 9.63
CA GLN A 746 -37.36 9.54 9.87
C GLN A 746 -37.83 8.61 11.01
N GLN A 747 -38.87 9.06 11.72
CA GLN A 747 -39.36 8.44 12.96
C GLN A 747 -39.71 6.94 12.82
N ASP A 748 -40.26 6.53 11.68
CA ASP A 748 -40.66 5.15 11.39
C ASP A 748 -39.46 4.21 11.21
N LEU A 749 -38.32 4.74 10.75
CA LEU A 749 -37.08 3.99 10.56
C LEU A 749 -36.18 3.99 11.81
N LEU A 750 -36.31 5.00 12.69
CA LEU A 750 -35.44 5.22 13.85
C LEU A 750 -35.35 4.02 14.79
N GLU A 751 -36.43 3.25 14.95
CA GLU A 751 -36.45 2.09 15.85
C GLU A 751 -35.47 0.99 15.42
N THR A 752 -35.19 0.88 14.13
CA THR A 752 -34.34 -0.16 13.55
C THR A 752 -33.00 0.37 13.10
N PHE A 753 -32.92 1.63 12.64
CA PHE A 753 -31.70 2.25 12.15
C PHE A 753 -31.36 3.52 12.94
N ASN A 754 -30.40 3.39 13.85
CA ASN A 754 -29.97 4.43 14.79
C ASN A 754 -28.52 4.19 15.25
N GLY A 755 -28.00 5.04 16.14
CA GLY A 755 -26.63 4.92 16.66
C GLY A 755 -26.37 3.57 17.36
N LEU A 756 -27.35 3.03 18.11
CA LEU A 756 -27.21 1.75 18.80
C LEU A 756 -27.15 0.57 17.81
N SER A 757 -27.99 0.56 16.78
CA SER A 757 -27.97 -0.50 15.77
C SER A 757 -26.70 -0.45 14.94
N LEU A 758 -26.20 0.76 14.59
CA LEU A 758 -24.91 0.96 13.93
C LEU A 758 -23.75 0.44 14.78
N SER A 759 -23.71 0.80 16.07
CA SER A 759 -22.67 0.33 16.99
C SER A 759 -22.66 -1.19 17.12
N LYS A 760 -23.85 -1.82 17.26
CA LYS A 760 -23.99 -3.28 17.27
C LYS A 760 -23.52 -3.91 15.97
N PHE A 761 -23.87 -3.33 14.83
CA PHE A 761 -23.46 -3.80 13.51
C PHE A 761 -21.94 -3.74 13.35
N PHE A 762 -21.32 -2.56 13.53
CA PHE A 762 -19.89 -2.36 13.34
C PHE A 762 -19.04 -3.23 14.30
N LYS A 763 -19.52 -3.47 15.52
CA LYS A 763 -18.86 -4.37 16.48
C LYS A 763 -18.74 -5.80 15.96
N LYS A 764 -19.68 -6.30 15.14
CA LYS A 764 -19.58 -7.63 14.49
C LYS A 764 -18.34 -7.73 13.58
N TYR A 765 -17.84 -6.59 13.09
CA TYR A 765 -16.72 -6.50 12.16
C TYR A 765 -15.46 -5.90 12.78
N ASP A 766 -15.37 -5.88 14.11
CA ASP A 766 -14.26 -5.30 14.87
C ASP A 766 -14.03 -3.80 14.58
N ILE A 767 -15.10 -3.08 14.23
CA ILE A 767 -15.11 -1.63 14.07
C ILE A 767 -15.78 -1.02 15.31
N THR A 768 -15.05 -0.17 16.02
CA THR A 768 -15.56 0.52 17.20
C THR A 768 -16.25 1.81 16.79
N PHE A 769 -17.57 1.86 16.99
CA PHE A 769 -18.43 3.01 16.78
C PHE A 769 -19.15 3.37 18.08
N THR A 770 -18.93 4.57 18.60
CA THR A 770 -19.40 5.04 19.91
C THR A 770 -20.21 6.32 19.81
N ASP A 771 -20.84 6.74 20.90
CA ASP A 771 -21.47 8.05 20.97
C ASP A 771 -20.43 9.19 20.86
N ALA A 772 -20.85 10.34 20.33
CA ALA A 772 -19.97 11.50 20.09
C ALA A 772 -19.32 12.05 21.37
N LEU A 773 -19.97 11.88 22.53
CA LEU A 773 -19.47 12.37 23.82
C LEU A 773 -18.66 11.32 24.60
N LYS A 774 -18.59 10.09 24.09
CA LYS A 774 -17.92 8.93 24.71
C LYS A 774 -18.45 8.63 26.12
N THR A 775 -19.74 8.87 26.34
CA THR A 775 -20.43 8.59 27.61
C THR A 775 -20.73 7.10 27.78
N GLY A 776 -20.69 6.32 26.69
CA GLY A 776 -21.02 4.89 26.68
C GLY A 776 -22.52 4.61 26.54
N SER A 777 -23.34 5.63 26.26
CA SER A 777 -24.80 5.52 26.18
C SER A 777 -25.36 6.16 24.90
N LEU A 778 -25.30 5.41 23.79
CA LEU A 778 -25.96 5.81 22.53
C LEU A 778 -27.48 5.90 22.72
N ARG A 779 -28.09 6.99 22.26
CA ARG A 779 -29.55 7.13 22.16
C ARG A 779 -30.02 6.71 20.77
N LYS A 780 -31.33 6.47 20.62
CA LYS A 780 -31.93 6.17 19.31
C LYS A 780 -31.92 7.38 18.39
N GLY A 781 -32.26 8.54 18.93
CA GLY A 781 -32.16 9.83 18.25
C GLY A 781 -31.92 10.94 19.26
N ASP A 782 -31.30 12.02 18.78
CA ASP A 782 -30.96 13.21 19.54
C ASP A 782 -31.71 14.42 18.95
N SER A 783 -32.01 15.41 19.78
CA SER A 783 -32.59 16.68 19.29
C SER A 783 -31.51 17.54 18.65
N ILE A 784 -31.91 18.44 17.74
CA ILE A 784 -31.01 19.35 17.01
C ILE A 784 -30.03 20.14 17.90
N PHE A 785 -30.44 20.56 19.09
CA PHE A 785 -29.62 21.40 19.99
C PHE A 785 -28.95 20.62 21.13
N ASP A 786 -29.04 19.29 21.11
CA ASP A 786 -28.38 18.46 22.11
C ASP A 786 -26.86 18.52 21.97
N LYS A 787 -26.16 18.41 23.10
CA LYS A 787 -24.69 18.52 23.14
C LYS A 787 -24.00 17.41 22.32
N GLN A 788 -24.61 16.24 22.20
CA GLN A 788 -24.09 15.15 21.36
C GLN A 788 -24.39 15.31 19.86
N THR A 789 -25.31 16.20 19.49
CA THR A 789 -25.58 16.55 18.10
C THR A 789 -24.48 17.50 17.65
N SER A 790 -23.34 16.92 17.30
CA SER A 790 -22.14 17.64 16.91
C SER A 790 -21.57 17.09 15.62
N PHE A 791 -21.00 17.97 14.81
CA PHE A 791 -20.27 17.64 13.59
C PHE A 791 -19.09 18.60 13.46
N LEU A 792 -17.91 18.12 13.09
CA LEU A 792 -16.68 18.92 13.02
C LEU A 792 -16.34 19.63 14.35
N LYS A 793 -16.62 18.94 15.47
CA LYS A 793 -16.56 19.48 16.85
C LYS A 793 -17.41 20.72 17.09
N ARG A 794 -18.49 20.90 16.33
CA ARG A 794 -19.41 22.03 16.46
C ARG A 794 -20.82 21.53 16.74
N ASN A 795 -21.47 22.12 17.73
CA ASN A 795 -22.90 21.97 17.96
C ASN A 795 -23.69 22.95 17.10
N ILE A 796 -24.93 22.59 16.80
CA ILE A 796 -25.86 23.44 16.07
C ILE A 796 -26.48 24.45 17.04
N LYS A 797 -26.50 25.73 16.68
CA LYS A 797 -27.24 26.78 17.41
C LYS A 797 -28.04 27.66 16.46
N ARG A 798 -29.06 28.34 16.99
CA ARG A 798 -29.75 29.41 16.26
C ARG A 798 -28.94 30.69 16.34
N HIS A 799 -28.85 31.40 15.22
CA HIS A 799 -28.32 32.75 15.22
C HIS A 799 -29.23 33.67 16.07
N PRO A 800 -28.69 34.54 16.94
CA PRO A 800 -29.50 35.36 17.86
C PRO A 800 -30.40 36.40 17.17
N TYR A 801 -30.04 36.84 15.96
CA TYR A 801 -30.74 37.94 15.26
C TYR A 801 -31.17 37.64 13.82
N ARG A 802 -30.84 36.46 13.29
CA ARG A 802 -31.08 36.09 11.87
C ARG A 802 -31.73 34.69 11.84
N PRO A 803 -32.56 34.35 10.83
CA PRO A 803 -33.29 33.09 10.79
C PRO A 803 -32.45 31.91 10.29
N PHE A 804 -31.19 31.78 10.73
CA PHE A 804 -30.26 30.76 10.25
C PHE A 804 -29.60 29.99 11.42
N TYR A 805 -29.00 28.85 11.09
CA TYR A 805 -28.23 28.04 12.03
C TYR A 805 -26.75 28.43 11.96
N VAL A 806 -26.07 28.44 13.10
CA VAL A 806 -24.63 28.68 13.21
C VAL A 806 -23.92 27.50 13.88
N ALA A 807 -22.63 27.38 13.58
CA ALA A 807 -21.78 26.34 14.11
C ALA A 807 -21.07 26.82 15.40
N ALA A 808 -21.38 26.18 16.53
CA ALA A 808 -20.81 26.53 17.83
C ALA A 808 -19.71 25.52 18.20
N MET A 809 -18.43 25.92 18.10
CA MET A 809 -17.30 25.05 18.42
C MET A 809 -17.27 24.66 19.90
N ASP A 810 -16.85 23.43 20.22
CA ASP A 810 -16.61 23.01 21.61
C ASP A 810 -15.85 24.08 22.42
N THR A 811 -16.41 24.47 23.58
CA THR A 811 -15.88 25.59 24.38
C THR A 811 -14.49 25.31 24.92
N VAL A 812 -14.16 24.04 25.20
CA VAL A 812 -12.80 23.67 25.60
C VAL A 812 -11.84 23.92 24.44
N ALA A 813 -12.17 23.48 23.22
CA ALA A 813 -11.35 23.78 22.05
C ALA A 813 -11.15 25.30 21.81
N ILE A 814 -12.19 26.11 22.01
CA ILE A 814 -12.12 27.58 21.95
C ILE A 814 -11.12 28.10 22.98
N GLU A 815 -11.38 27.83 24.26
CA GLU A 815 -10.64 28.41 25.39
C GLU A 815 -9.18 27.94 25.44
N GLU A 816 -8.88 26.77 24.89
CA GLU A 816 -7.51 26.30 24.72
C GLU A 816 -6.74 27.03 23.62
N THR A 817 -7.39 27.79 22.74
CA THR A 817 -6.69 28.37 21.59
C THR A 817 -5.67 29.42 22.03
N CYS A 818 -6.01 30.30 22.98
CA CYS A 818 -5.09 31.35 23.43
C CYS A 818 -3.91 30.82 24.26
N ASN A 819 -3.99 29.61 24.83
CA ASN A 819 -2.93 29.09 25.70
C ASN A 819 -1.68 28.64 24.94
N TRP A 820 -1.76 28.40 23.63
CA TRP A 820 -0.72 27.70 22.87
C TRP A 820 -0.28 28.48 21.64
N VAL A 821 1.03 28.52 21.40
CA VAL A 821 1.68 29.06 20.19
C VAL A 821 2.69 28.05 19.65
N PHE A 822 3.22 28.29 18.45
CA PHE A 822 4.31 27.48 17.88
C PHE A 822 5.65 28.20 17.99
N GLU A 823 6.72 27.44 18.16
CA GLU A 823 8.08 27.95 18.09
C GLU A 823 8.38 28.59 16.73
N GLY A 824 9.08 29.73 16.77
CA GLY A 824 9.51 30.47 15.58
C GLY A 824 8.69 31.73 15.31
N HIS A 825 7.58 31.95 16.04
CA HIS A 825 6.79 33.18 15.94
C HIS A 825 7.17 34.18 17.05
N PRO A 826 7.25 35.49 16.75
CA PRO A 826 7.57 36.51 17.74
C PRO A 826 6.41 36.73 18.72
N GLU A 827 6.75 36.99 19.98
CA GLU A 827 5.81 37.45 21.00
C GLU A 827 5.91 38.98 21.14
N PRO A 828 4.80 39.69 21.46
CA PRO A 828 3.48 39.17 21.82
C PRO A 828 2.56 38.77 20.64
N GLU A 829 2.99 39.01 19.40
CA GLU A 829 2.15 38.85 18.19
C GLU A 829 1.53 37.46 18.07
N ALA A 830 2.31 36.40 18.31
CA ALA A 830 1.82 35.02 18.27
C ALA A 830 0.66 34.79 19.26
N SER A 831 0.79 35.25 20.50
CA SER A 831 -0.26 35.14 21.51
C SER A 831 -1.48 36.02 21.19
N GLN A 832 -1.28 37.18 20.56
CA GLN A 832 -2.38 38.03 20.10
C GLN A 832 -3.18 37.36 18.97
N ILE A 833 -2.52 36.75 17.99
CA ILE A 833 -3.16 35.98 16.91
C ILE A 833 -3.90 34.76 17.49
N ALA A 834 -3.35 34.11 18.51
CA ALA A 834 -4.03 33.02 19.22
C ALA A 834 -5.32 33.51 19.90
N CYS A 835 -5.30 34.68 20.55
CA CYS A 835 -6.50 35.33 21.10
C CYS A 835 -7.52 35.69 20.02
N GLN A 836 -7.09 36.23 18.88
CA GLN A 836 -7.98 36.53 17.74
C GLN A 836 -8.64 35.25 17.21
N SER A 837 -7.86 34.19 17.01
CA SER A 837 -8.35 32.89 16.54
C SER A 837 -9.33 32.24 17.53
N MET A 838 -9.07 32.38 18.84
CA MET A 838 -10.02 31.98 19.88
C MET A 838 -11.36 32.71 19.72
N MET A 839 -11.33 34.02 19.49
CA MET A 839 -12.55 34.81 19.34
C MET A 839 -13.31 34.49 18.07
N LEU A 840 -12.64 34.19 16.94
CA LEU A 840 -13.33 33.75 15.73
C LEU A 840 -14.12 32.45 15.99
N ASN A 841 -13.53 31.47 16.66
CA ASN A 841 -14.23 30.23 17.00
C ASN A 841 -15.33 30.41 18.05
N ALA A 842 -15.30 31.48 18.85
CA ALA A 842 -16.32 31.79 19.86
C ALA A 842 -17.63 32.36 19.27
N PHE A 843 -17.63 32.77 17.99
CA PHE A 843 -18.75 33.46 17.35
C PHE A 843 -20.09 32.72 17.49
N GLY A 844 -20.11 31.41 17.20
CA GLY A 844 -21.32 30.58 17.23
C GLY A 844 -21.99 30.44 18.60
N HIS A 845 -21.34 30.85 19.69
CA HIS A 845 -21.94 30.87 21.03
C HIS A 845 -22.79 32.11 21.32
N GLY A 846 -22.81 33.08 20.40
CA GLY A 846 -23.57 34.31 20.52
C GLY A 846 -22.88 35.39 21.37
N PRO A 847 -23.48 36.60 21.42
CA PRO A 847 -22.82 37.80 21.91
C PRO A 847 -22.49 37.74 23.41
N SER A 848 -23.28 37.05 24.23
CA SER A 848 -23.03 36.98 25.68
C SER A 848 -21.71 36.27 26.02
N TYR A 849 -21.53 35.04 25.51
CA TYR A 849 -20.29 34.28 25.71
C TYR A 849 -19.09 35.01 25.07
N TYR A 850 -19.27 35.48 23.82
CA TYR A 850 -18.23 36.20 23.09
C TYR A 850 -17.75 37.44 23.84
N ASN A 851 -18.66 38.30 24.31
CA ASN A 851 -18.30 39.55 24.98
C ASN A 851 -17.65 39.31 26.35
N SER A 852 -18.08 38.26 27.07
CA SER A 852 -17.43 37.84 28.31
C SER A 852 -15.97 37.43 28.09
N LEU A 853 -15.71 36.59 27.09
CA LEU A 853 -14.36 36.15 26.74
C LEU A 853 -13.51 37.30 26.21
N ARG A 854 -14.07 38.13 25.32
CA ARG A 854 -13.42 39.35 24.80
C ARG A 854 -12.99 40.29 25.91
N LYS A 855 -13.83 40.51 26.92
CA LYS A 855 -13.48 41.34 28.08
C LYS A 855 -12.27 40.80 28.83
N ARG A 856 -12.25 39.49 29.12
CA ARG A 856 -11.10 38.84 29.79
C ARG A 856 -9.79 39.02 29.02
N ILE A 857 -9.84 38.90 27.69
CA ILE A 857 -8.68 39.14 26.82
C ILE A 857 -8.21 40.60 26.96
N ILE A 858 -9.11 41.57 26.72
CA ILE A 858 -8.76 42.99 26.74
C ILE A 858 -8.22 43.40 28.11
N ASP A 859 -8.89 43.01 29.19
CA ASP A 859 -8.45 43.33 30.56
C ASP A 859 -7.04 42.80 30.82
N TRP A 860 -6.74 41.55 30.41
CA TRP A 860 -5.42 40.95 30.61
C TRP A 860 -4.31 41.67 29.81
N TRP A 861 -4.53 41.90 28.51
CA TRP A 861 -3.55 42.57 27.65
C TRP A 861 -3.29 44.03 28.07
N CYS A 862 -4.35 44.77 28.40
CA CYS A 862 -4.22 46.13 28.92
C CYS A 862 -3.44 46.20 30.24
N ASN A 863 -3.64 45.22 31.13
CA ASN A 863 -2.93 45.17 32.42
C ASN A 863 -1.42 44.95 32.28
N ILE A 864 -0.96 44.36 31.18
CA ILE A 864 0.47 44.20 30.88
C ILE A 864 1.02 45.31 29.96
N GLY A 865 0.22 46.34 29.67
CA GLY A 865 0.63 47.49 28.88
C GLY A 865 0.62 47.28 27.36
N GLU A 866 -0.06 46.25 26.87
CA GLU A 866 -0.07 45.84 25.47
C GLU A 866 -1.44 46.07 24.82
N TYR A 867 -1.44 46.57 23.58
CA TYR A 867 -2.66 46.72 22.79
C TYR A 867 -2.97 45.43 22.03
N VAL A 868 -4.22 44.98 22.09
CA VAL A 868 -4.70 43.83 21.30
C VAL A 868 -5.95 44.21 20.52
N ALA A 869 -5.90 44.03 19.20
CA ALA A 869 -7.05 44.23 18.33
C ALA A 869 -7.93 42.97 18.33
N ILE A 870 -9.04 43.00 19.07
CA ILE A 870 -10.05 41.93 19.09
C ILE A 870 -11.36 42.44 18.48
N PRO A 871 -11.87 41.82 17.39
CA PRO A 871 -13.12 42.23 16.77
C PRO A 871 -14.28 42.14 17.77
N THR A 872 -15.30 42.96 17.59
CA THR A 872 -16.57 42.78 18.30
C THR A 872 -17.35 41.62 17.68
N TRP A 873 -18.31 41.08 18.41
CA TRP A 873 -19.18 40.03 17.87
C TRP A 873 -19.92 40.51 16.60
N ARG A 874 -20.26 41.81 16.55
CA ARG A 874 -20.93 42.43 15.39
C ARG A 874 -20.01 42.56 14.18
N ASP A 875 -18.73 42.85 14.38
CA ASP A 875 -17.75 42.88 13.27
C ASP A 875 -17.61 41.49 12.64
N VAL A 876 -17.63 40.44 13.46
CA VAL A 876 -17.58 39.05 12.98
C VAL A 876 -18.89 38.67 12.27
N ASP A 877 -20.05 39.04 12.83
CA ASP A 877 -21.36 38.82 12.19
C ASP A 877 -21.44 39.49 10.81
N GLU A 878 -21.04 40.75 10.71
CA GLU A 878 -21.04 41.51 9.46
C GLU A 878 -20.04 40.93 8.45
N ARG A 879 -18.89 40.45 8.90
CA ARG A 879 -17.92 39.80 8.01
C ARG A 879 -18.45 38.48 7.43
N ILE A 880 -19.23 37.72 8.20
CA ILE A 880 -19.73 36.41 7.78
C ILE A 880 -21.04 36.53 6.99
N PHE A 881 -21.94 37.43 7.39
CA PHE A 881 -23.33 37.51 6.91
C PHE A 881 -23.78 38.92 6.49
N GLY A 882 -22.89 39.92 6.52
CA GLY A 882 -23.16 41.30 6.10
C GLY A 882 -23.06 41.52 4.60
#